data_AF-A0A814V7V4-F1
#
_entry.id   AF-A0A814V7V4-F1
#
_cell.length_a   1.000
_cell.length_b   1.000
_cell.length_c   1.000
_cell.angle_alpha   90.00
_cell.angle_beta   90.00
_cell.angle_gamma   90.00
#
_symmetry.space_group_name_H-M   'P 1'
#
loop_
_entity.id
_entity.type
_entity.pdbx_description
1 polymer ?
#
loop_
_entity_poly.entity_id
_entity_poly.type
_entity_poly.pdbx_seq_one_letter_code
_entity_poly.pdbx_strand_id
1 'polypeptide(L)'
;MQKLSLLEIQWTDAERVIRNLIDSLTKKRSEFHDFENKSKRLLEWFEHFVNVEMNHRIDGLTLEASLDMLKNELRNLIGEKRRNVNDLMITARVLQTNVTDQLQLQIIKQQTDRLEQSLSTAEEHVEKRIKKTEMIMKMFHDFDQGLENLRSWMDTIETTLQKPVSVNKLNANELRNHQQSVAAIEADIEKHSTIISSVLALGHNLLSESDVRPRNIGTIQRTIQSIEQRWLALKDLIRKRKLELDTMNVSWRSVEEAIKRALKMITDHERFLSEVKRTCGQGLQGIRSEYKSLENFKRILDDDEKEIQEITDNYSGIIRSHSTADVNGEVRGKIKEVNTRWDVLRGTVNETMKNLKYMLSVHGDFQLTQDSLALWLTDLDVLLTNLEHLSEAPSNEKIRQLDDMDREIQEKQTKIEYVRTCANYLLSKTVDARDLTINMNELTKFCQQLRELTKRINKLKQKLINSNDCHIDSIPSARSSPLHESFFSTPPPQKRIASPSPSRSRSPSRYLRSRDRYFRSYDQIEWGDQYQRAQELLADFEDILLQVNGDFLAKEETFRSETPIGVHIEDLPAEFAYTRILTTTRRKIEALREIIKQIQQELGPFLVDNLTNDTVVVDIMEKWNHLQTLAHEKDEHLKENRITWKQFKRQLEELEQAATHFTNVDTLLPRTVYSKADAHRDQVQRLDEIKSLLQLTIELADQLGDSTSEWLLVDRRLQSIKEGFEFLFARSNREHRELKTNLFQAEDIKHAMLEINSQLDHLETLTHSLEPVDERESNLGINRTKLHRFIRIHDDLEIVNERLINVNDRSKCLLSGDQLRIANDLKLMLDRLNSIKRIIRIYLERLEKLLAANDLHESFSSINHSPIRTSNGNLQRVYQ
;
A
#
# COMPACT_ATOMS: atom_id res chain seq x y z
N MET A 1 -86.09 -85.62 65.96
CA MET A 1 -85.34 -86.41 64.96
C MET A 1 -85.53 -85.83 63.56
N GLN A 2 -86.31 -86.42 62.63
CA GLN A 2 -86.29 -86.05 61.19
C GLN A 2 -86.36 -84.55 60.83
N LYS A 3 -87.15 -83.72 61.53
CA LYS A 3 -87.19 -82.27 61.27
C LYS A 3 -85.91 -81.52 61.69
N LEU A 4 -85.16 -82.03 62.68
CA LEU A 4 -83.88 -81.45 63.11
C LEU A 4 -82.77 -81.78 62.11
N SER A 5 -82.67 -83.04 61.65
CA SER A 5 -81.69 -83.44 60.64
C SER A 5 -81.91 -82.73 59.28
N LEU A 6 -83.16 -82.39 58.94
CA LEU A 6 -83.44 -81.57 57.75
C LEU A 6 -82.93 -80.14 57.91
N LEU A 7 -83.13 -79.53 59.09
CA LEU A 7 -82.59 -78.22 59.44
C LEU A 7 -81.06 -78.19 59.48
N GLU A 8 -80.43 -79.27 59.95
CA GLU A 8 -78.98 -79.45 60.01
C GLU A 8 -78.35 -79.56 58.61
N ILE A 9 -79.02 -80.26 57.68
CA ILE A 9 -78.65 -80.29 56.25
C ILE A 9 -78.83 -78.90 55.62
N GLN A 10 -79.97 -78.23 55.85
CA GLN A 10 -80.21 -76.88 55.34
C GLN A 10 -79.22 -75.84 55.89
N TRP A 11 -78.81 -75.97 57.15
CA TRP A 11 -77.80 -75.11 57.77
C TRP A 11 -76.40 -75.36 57.20
N THR A 12 -76.00 -76.62 57.04
CA THR A 12 -74.68 -76.95 56.44
C THR A 12 -74.61 -76.60 54.95
N ASP A 13 -75.73 -76.65 54.22
CA ASP A 13 -75.83 -76.09 52.87
C ASP A 13 -75.77 -74.56 52.84
N ALA A 14 -76.44 -73.87 53.76
CA ALA A 14 -76.35 -72.42 53.89
C ALA A 14 -74.93 -71.96 54.23
N GLU A 15 -74.26 -72.63 55.18
CA GLU A 15 -72.84 -72.43 55.46
C GLU A 15 -71.96 -72.67 54.24
N ARG A 16 -72.22 -73.74 53.47
CA ARG A 16 -71.46 -74.07 52.24
C ARG A 16 -71.62 -72.98 51.18
N VAL A 17 -72.83 -72.45 51.00
CA VAL A 17 -73.10 -71.33 50.08
C VAL A 17 -72.43 -70.04 50.56
N ILE A 18 -72.51 -69.72 51.86
CA ILE A 18 -71.87 -68.53 52.45
C ILE A 18 -70.34 -68.63 52.36
N ARG A 19 -69.77 -69.80 52.64
CA ARG A 19 -68.32 -70.07 52.54
C ARG A 19 -67.83 -69.91 51.10
N ASN A 20 -68.48 -70.57 50.14
CA ASN A 20 -68.19 -70.41 48.72
C ASN A 20 -68.34 -68.94 48.24
N LEU A 21 -69.29 -68.18 48.79
CA LEU A 21 -69.47 -66.76 48.48
C LEU A 21 -68.35 -65.89 49.08
N ILE A 22 -67.91 -66.17 50.31
CA ILE A 22 -66.75 -65.53 50.93
C ILE A 22 -65.46 -65.85 50.16
N ASP A 23 -65.24 -67.10 49.77
CA ASP A 23 -64.07 -67.52 48.98
C ASP A 23 -64.06 -66.86 47.58
N SER A 24 -65.23 -66.71 46.96
CA SER A 24 -65.41 -65.98 45.70
C SER A 24 -65.16 -64.47 45.85
N LEU A 25 -65.67 -63.84 46.92
CA LEU A 25 -65.51 -62.40 47.16
C LEU A 25 -64.08 -62.04 47.60
N THR A 26 -63.43 -62.87 48.41
CA THR A 26 -62.02 -62.70 48.79
C THR A 26 -61.09 -62.89 47.59
N LYS A 27 -61.35 -63.88 46.72
CA LYS A 27 -60.65 -64.03 45.44
C LYS A 27 -60.81 -62.78 44.56
N LYS A 28 -62.04 -62.32 44.29
CA LYS A 28 -62.30 -61.09 43.51
C LYS A 28 -61.60 -59.86 44.10
N ARG A 29 -61.58 -59.73 45.43
CA ARG A 29 -60.88 -58.65 46.14
C ARG A 29 -59.37 -58.73 45.97
N SER A 30 -58.78 -59.93 45.96
CA SER A 30 -57.36 -60.14 45.68
C SER A 30 -57.02 -59.79 44.23
N GLU A 31 -57.83 -60.24 43.26
CA GLU A 31 -57.62 -59.95 41.83
C GLU A 31 -57.71 -58.44 41.52
N PHE A 32 -58.65 -57.73 42.16
CA PHE A 32 -58.73 -56.26 42.09
C PHE A 32 -57.50 -55.58 42.72
N HIS A 33 -57.07 -56.02 43.90
CA HIS A 33 -55.92 -55.42 44.59
C HIS A 33 -54.59 -55.68 43.87
N ASP A 34 -54.43 -56.85 43.25
CA ASP A 34 -53.28 -57.15 42.39
C ASP A 34 -53.26 -56.27 41.14
N PHE A 35 -54.42 -56.03 40.52
CA PHE A 35 -54.55 -55.08 39.41
C PHE A 35 -54.17 -53.65 39.84
N GLU A 36 -54.70 -53.17 40.97
CA GLU A 36 -54.41 -51.84 41.52
C GLU A 36 -52.92 -51.65 41.83
N ASN A 37 -52.30 -52.62 42.51
CA ASN A 37 -50.88 -52.58 42.86
C ASN A 37 -49.97 -52.59 41.63
N LYS A 38 -50.28 -53.41 40.61
CA LYS A 38 -49.50 -53.49 39.36
C LYS A 38 -49.67 -52.23 38.52
N SER A 39 -50.89 -51.71 38.41
CA SER A 39 -51.20 -50.46 37.73
C SER A 39 -50.45 -49.29 38.36
N LYS A 40 -50.49 -49.17 39.69
CA LYS A 40 -49.74 -48.13 40.43
C LYS A 40 -48.24 -48.19 40.15
N ARG A 41 -47.61 -49.37 40.25
CA ARG A 41 -46.17 -49.54 40.02
C ARG A 41 -45.74 -49.21 38.58
N LEU A 42 -46.58 -49.49 37.58
CA LEU A 42 -46.28 -49.09 36.20
C LEU A 42 -46.43 -47.59 35.99
N LEU A 43 -47.43 -46.93 36.60
CA LEU A 43 -47.56 -45.48 36.55
C LEU A 43 -46.37 -44.78 37.23
N GLU A 44 -45.94 -45.26 38.40
CA GLU A 44 -44.73 -44.79 39.10
C GLU A 44 -43.46 -45.00 38.24
N TRP A 45 -43.37 -46.11 37.51
CA TRP A 45 -42.26 -46.36 36.58
C TRP A 45 -42.29 -45.40 35.37
N PHE A 46 -43.44 -45.20 34.73
CA PHE A 46 -43.55 -44.26 33.60
C PHE A 46 -43.20 -42.82 34.03
N GLU A 47 -43.64 -42.40 35.21
CA GLU A 47 -43.30 -41.09 35.79
C GLU A 47 -41.80 -40.96 36.06
N HIS A 48 -41.14 -42.01 36.56
CA HIS A 48 -39.69 -42.00 36.74
C HIS A 48 -38.91 -42.00 35.42
N PHE A 49 -39.29 -42.87 34.48
CA PHE A 49 -38.63 -43.06 33.18
C PHE A 49 -38.62 -41.78 32.34
N VAL A 50 -39.76 -41.10 32.25
CA VAL A 50 -39.91 -39.85 31.48
C VAL A 50 -39.15 -38.69 32.13
N ASN A 51 -39.13 -38.59 33.47
CA ASN A 51 -38.49 -37.48 34.17
C ASN A 51 -36.98 -37.66 34.41
N VAL A 52 -36.48 -38.90 34.54
CA VAL A 52 -35.12 -39.19 35.02
C VAL A 52 -34.29 -39.92 33.97
N GLU A 53 -34.65 -41.16 33.61
CA GLU A 53 -33.80 -42.02 32.75
C GLU A 53 -33.66 -41.46 31.32
N MET A 54 -34.67 -40.76 30.80
CA MET A 54 -34.62 -40.08 29.49
C MET A 54 -33.56 -38.96 29.39
N ASN A 55 -33.07 -38.42 30.51
CA ASN A 55 -32.13 -37.29 30.54
C ASN A 55 -30.64 -37.69 30.45
N HIS A 56 -30.31 -38.97 30.20
CA HIS A 56 -28.92 -39.39 30.02
C HIS A 56 -28.30 -38.82 28.73
N ARG A 57 -27.16 -38.13 28.89
CA ARG A 57 -26.39 -37.46 27.82
C ARG A 57 -25.64 -38.45 26.93
N ILE A 58 -25.57 -38.17 25.64
CA ILE A 58 -24.97 -39.04 24.62
C ILE A 58 -23.43 -39.04 24.74
N ASP A 59 -22.80 -40.22 24.76
CA ASP A 59 -21.35 -40.33 24.55
C ASP A 59 -21.03 -40.28 23.05
N GLY A 60 -20.28 -39.26 22.63
CA GLY A 60 -19.67 -39.25 21.29
C GLY A 60 -18.36 -40.03 21.28
N LEU A 61 -18.41 -41.34 21.54
CA LEU A 61 -17.30 -42.29 21.41
C LEU A 61 -17.82 -43.63 20.91
N THR A 62 -17.10 -44.24 19.96
CA THR A 62 -17.49 -45.42 19.16
C THR A 62 -18.85 -45.25 18.45
N LEU A 63 -18.78 -44.75 17.21
CA LEU A 63 -19.90 -44.53 16.29
C LEU A 63 -20.74 -45.79 16.01
N GLU A 64 -21.97 -45.56 15.56
CA GLU A 64 -22.97 -46.54 15.08
C GLU A 64 -23.39 -47.63 16.08
N ALA A 65 -22.47 -48.49 16.53
CA ALA A 65 -22.77 -49.58 17.46
C ALA A 65 -23.40 -49.08 18.77
N SER A 66 -22.95 -47.93 19.30
CA SER A 66 -23.54 -47.30 20.49
C SER A 66 -24.94 -46.73 20.25
N LEU A 67 -25.21 -46.22 19.04
CA LEU A 67 -26.53 -45.72 18.62
C LEU A 67 -27.52 -46.89 18.59
N ASP A 68 -27.22 -47.94 17.84
CA ASP A 68 -28.12 -49.08 17.69
C ASP A 68 -28.25 -49.88 19.00
N MET A 69 -27.23 -49.96 19.86
CA MET A 69 -27.41 -50.50 21.22
C MET A 69 -28.43 -49.68 22.01
N LEU A 70 -28.23 -48.37 22.19
CA LEU A 70 -29.15 -47.50 22.95
C LEU A 70 -30.59 -47.53 22.38
N LYS A 71 -30.71 -47.47 21.05
CA LYS A 71 -31.97 -47.50 20.31
C LYS A 71 -32.71 -48.82 20.46
N ASN A 72 -31.99 -49.95 20.48
CA ASN A 72 -32.57 -51.26 20.74
C ASN A 72 -32.90 -51.44 22.23
N GLU A 73 -32.07 -50.96 23.16
CA GLU A 73 -32.35 -50.99 24.61
C GLU A 73 -33.63 -50.24 24.95
N LEU A 74 -33.77 -48.98 24.51
CA LEU A 74 -34.97 -48.17 24.73
C LEU A 74 -36.23 -48.81 24.11
N ARG A 75 -36.12 -49.36 22.89
CA ARG A 75 -37.23 -50.07 22.22
C ARG A 75 -37.60 -51.38 22.91
N ASN A 76 -36.63 -52.14 23.40
CA ASN A 76 -36.87 -53.38 24.14
C ASN A 76 -37.51 -53.11 25.50
N LEU A 77 -37.05 -52.07 26.21
CA LEU A 77 -37.55 -51.67 27.52
C LEU A 77 -39.01 -51.18 27.43
N ILE A 78 -39.31 -50.27 26.50
CA ILE A 78 -40.70 -49.80 26.31
C ILE A 78 -41.60 -50.91 25.73
N GLY A 79 -41.06 -51.77 24.86
CA GLY A 79 -41.74 -52.97 24.35
C GLY A 79 -41.99 -54.05 25.41
N GLU A 80 -41.25 -54.06 26.52
CA GLU A 80 -41.59 -54.84 27.73
C GLU A 80 -42.74 -54.19 28.50
N LYS A 81 -42.66 -52.88 28.77
CA LYS A 81 -43.71 -52.22 29.56
C LYS A 81 -45.05 -52.16 28.80
N ARG A 82 -45.04 -52.06 27.46
CA ARG A 82 -46.22 -52.23 26.60
C ARG A 82 -46.89 -53.60 26.79
N ARG A 83 -46.12 -54.69 26.91
CA ARG A 83 -46.67 -56.03 27.20
C ARG A 83 -47.30 -56.07 28.59
N ASN A 84 -46.59 -55.56 29.60
CA ASN A 84 -47.10 -55.50 30.97
C ASN A 84 -48.40 -54.67 31.08
N VAL A 85 -48.51 -53.56 30.33
CA VAL A 85 -49.77 -52.79 30.21
C VAL A 85 -50.84 -53.62 29.52
N ASN A 86 -50.58 -54.24 28.36
CA ASN A 86 -51.56 -55.08 27.66
C ASN A 86 -52.13 -56.23 28.52
N ASP A 87 -51.29 -56.87 29.34
CA ASP A 87 -51.73 -57.93 30.26
C ASP A 87 -52.64 -57.38 31.38
N LEU A 88 -52.37 -56.16 31.86
CA LEU A 88 -53.28 -55.43 32.75
C LEU A 88 -54.56 -54.96 32.02
N MET A 89 -54.51 -54.59 30.74
CA MET A 89 -55.72 -54.27 29.95
C MET A 89 -56.65 -55.47 29.86
N ILE A 90 -56.10 -56.67 29.66
CA ILE A 90 -56.86 -57.93 29.65
C ILE A 90 -57.44 -58.20 31.05
N THR A 91 -56.64 -58.04 32.11
CA THR A 91 -57.06 -58.19 33.50
C THR A 91 -58.19 -57.20 33.85
N ALA A 92 -58.08 -55.93 33.45
CA ALA A 92 -59.07 -54.89 33.63
C ALA A 92 -60.40 -55.23 32.95
N ARG A 93 -60.37 -55.75 31.72
CA ARG A 93 -61.58 -56.21 30.99
C ARG A 93 -62.27 -57.36 31.72
N VAL A 94 -61.51 -58.32 32.25
CA VAL A 94 -62.07 -59.44 33.05
C VAL A 94 -62.69 -58.92 34.35
N LEU A 95 -62.03 -57.98 35.06
CA LEU A 95 -62.60 -57.34 36.25
C LEU A 95 -63.87 -56.53 35.92
N GLN A 96 -63.88 -55.77 34.82
CA GLN A 96 -65.04 -54.98 34.38
C GLN A 96 -66.29 -55.83 34.09
N THR A 97 -66.14 -57.08 33.65
CA THR A 97 -67.28 -58.02 33.49
C THR A 97 -67.74 -58.67 34.80
N ASN A 98 -66.93 -58.59 35.86
CA ASN A 98 -67.13 -59.31 37.12
C ASN A 98 -67.52 -58.42 38.31
N VAL A 99 -67.49 -57.09 38.14
CA VAL A 99 -67.79 -56.08 39.17
C VAL A 99 -69.16 -55.46 38.90
N THR A 100 -70.01 -55.43 39.93
CA THR A 100 -71.34 -54.78 39.90
C THR A 100 -71.37 -53.39 40.52
N ASP A 101 -70.29 -52.97 41.19
CA ASP A 101 -70.16 -51.64 41.77
C ASP A 101 -69.70 -50.62 40.71
N GLN A 102 -70.54 -49.60 40.50
CA GLN A 102 -70.28 -48.52 39.55
C GLN A 102 -69.02 -47.70 39.93
N LEU A 103 -68.69 -47.57 41.22
CA LEU A 103 -67.50 -46.84 41.67
C LEU A 103 -66.22 -47.60 41.31
N GLN A 104 -66.15 -48.90 41.64
CA GLN A 104 -65.04 -49.77 41.22
C GLN A 104 -64.89 -49.83 39.69
N LEU A 105 -65.99 -49.90 38.93
CA LEU A 105 -65.94 -49.85 37.46
C LEU A 105 -65.33 -48.53 36.94
N GLN A 106 -65.64 -47.40 37.58
CA GLN A 106 -65.06 -46.10 37.24
C GLN A 106 -63.56 -46.03 37.59
N ILE A 107 -63.16 -46.57 38.75
CA ILE A 107 -61.74 -46.65 39.18
C ILE A 107 -60.92 -47.50 38.22
N ILE A 108 -61.40 -48.69 37.83
CA ILE A 108 -60.70 -49.56 36.89
C ILE A 108 -60.52 -48.83 35.55
N LYS A 109 -61.57 -48.21 35.01
CA LYS A 109 -61.47 -47.43 33.76
C LYS A 109 -60.45 -46.29 33.90
N GLN A 110 -60.53 -45.46 34.93
CA GLN A 110 -59.59 -44.36 35.12
C GLN A 110 -58.12 -44.82 35.27
N GLN A 111 -57.86 -45.97 35.91
CA GLN A 111 -56.51 -46.55 35.97
C GLN A 111 -56.06 -47.10 34.60
N THR A 112 -56.99 -47.72 33.86
CA THR A 112 -56.78 -48.25 32.50
C THR A 112 -56.42 -47.11 31.53
N ASP A 113 -57.25 -46.07 31.48
CA ASP A 113 -57.07 -44.90 30.60
C ASP A 113 -55.74 -44.18 30.90
N ARG A 114 -55.37 -44.07 32.20
CA ARG A 114 -54.08 -43.50 32.62
C ARG A 114 -52.89 -44.37 32.20
N LEU A 115 -52.99 -45.70 32.24
CA LEU A 115 -51.91 -46.59 31.79
C LEU A 115 -51.69 -46.47 30.27
N GLU A 116 -52.75 -46.43 29.47
CA GLU A 116 -52.64 -46.20 28.02
C GLU A 116 -52.05 -44.80 27.72
N GLN A 117 -52.51 -43.77 28.42
CA GLN A 117 -51.97 -42.41 28.27
C GLN A 117 -50.49 -42.32 28.65
N SER A 118 -50.08 -42.89 29.79
CA SER A 118 -48.67 -42.89 30.24
C SER A 118 -47.77 -43.72 29.32
N LEU A 119 -48.23 -44.86 28.82
CA LEU A 119 -47.50 -45.65 27.82
C LEU A 119 -47.30 -44.86 26.53
N SER A 120 -48.38 -44.31 25.96
CA SER A 120 -48.32 -43.53 24.72
C SER A 120 -47.41 -42.30 24.88
N THR A 121 -47.43 -41.65 26.04
CA THR A 121 -46.55 -40.52 26.36
C THR A 121 -45.09 -40.96 26.40
N ALA A 122 -44.77 -42.07 27.09
CA ALA A 122 -43.41 -42.58 27.18
C ALA A 122 -42.85 -43.03 25.83
N GLU A 123 -43.70 -43.62 24.96
CA GLU A 123 -43.31 -44.02 23.60
C GLU A 123 -43.04 -42.83 22.68
N GLU A 124 -43.84 -41.76 22.78
CA GLU A 124 -43.56 -40.51 22.07
C GLU A 124 -42.22 -39.90 22.51
N HIS A 125 -41.87 -39.99 23.79
CA HIS A 125 -40.59 -39.53 24.32
C HIS A 125 -39.41 -40.41 23.86
N VAL A 126 -39.56 -41.74 23.84
CA VAL A 126 -38.56 -42.66 23.26
C VAL A 126 -38.28 -42.33 21.80
N GLU A 127 -39.32 -42.14 20.98
CA GLU A 127 -39.17 -41.87 19.56
C GLU A 127 -38.59 -40.47 19.28
N LYS A 128 -38.96 -39.45 20.07
CA LYS A 128 -38.30 -38.13 20.07
C LYS A 128 -36.82 -38.24 20.45
N ARG A 129 -36.48 -39.04 21.47
CA ARG A 129 -35.10 -39.27 21.93
C ARG A 129 -34.25 -39.89 20.82
N ILE A 130 -34.73 -40.98 20.21
CA ILE A 130 -34.03 -41.68 19.12
C ILE A 130 -33.75 -40.73 17.95
N LYS A 131 -34.77 -40.01 17.46
CA LYS A 131 -34.61 -39.05 16.35
C LYS A 131 -33.60 -37.94 16.65
N LYS A 132 -33.58 -37.41 17.88
CA LYS A 132 -32.61 -36.39 18.27
C LYS A 132 -31.19 -36.97 18.37
N THR A 133 -31.04 -38.18 18.89
CA THR A 133 -29.76 -38.91 18.94
C THR A 133 -29.21 -39.18 17.53
N GLU A 134 -30.06 -39.64 16.61
CA GLU A 134 -29.71 -39.86 15.19
C GLU A 134 -29.28 -38.54 14.50
N MET A 135 -29.98 -37.43 14.75
CA MET A 135 -29.62 -36.10 14.24
C MET A 135 -28.23 -35.65 14.74
N ILE A 136 -27.97 -35.78 16.05
CA ILE A 136 -26.70 -35.36 16.66
C ILE A 136 -25.54 -36.23 16.17
N MET A 137 -25.72 -37.55 16.07
CA MET A 137 -24.69 -38.46 15.55
C MET A 137 -24.40 -38.23 14.06
N LYS A 138 -25.41 -37.85 13.25
CA LYS A 138 -25.15 -37.40 11.88
C LYS A 138 -24.33 -36.11 11.87
N MET A 139 -24.68 -35.10 12.67
CA MET A 139 -23.91 -33.85 12.74
C MET A 139 -22.46 -34.08 13.16
N PHE A 140 -22.19 -35.03 14.06
CA PHE A 140 -20.83 -35.46 14.40
C PHE A 140 -20.09 -36.07 13.21
N HIS A 141 -20.71 -37.00 12.49
CA HIS A 141 -20.12 -37.62 11.29
C HIS A 141 -19.82 -36.59 10.19
N ASP A 142 -20.79 -35.73 9.87
CA ASP A 142 -20.65 -34.68 8.86
C ASP A 142 -19.53 -33.68 9.26
N PHE A 143 -19.39 -33.37 10.56
CA PHE A 143 -18.32 -32.51 11.09
C PHE A 143 -16.94 -33.17 11.01
N ASP A 144 -16.79 -34.41 11.50
CA ASP A 144 -15.49 -35.11 11.51
C ASP A 144 -15.00 -35.42 10.08
N GLN A 145 -15.91 -35.77 9.16
CA GLN A 145 -15.55 -35.99 7.75
C GLN A 145 -15.13 -34.68 7.05
N GLY A 146 -15.80 -33.56 7.34
CA GLY A 146 -15.40 -32.24 6.84
C GLY A 146 -14.07 -31.77 7.43
N LEU A 147 -13.83 -32.06 8.70
CA LEU A 147 -12.60 -31.75 9.44
C LEU A 147 -11.36 -32.44 8.84
N GLU A 148 -11.46 -33.74 8.51
CA GLU A 148 -10.36 -34.49 7.91
C GLU A 148 -9.99 -33.95 6.52
N ASN A 149 -11.00 -33.70 5.67
CA ASN A 149 -10.81 -33.11 4.35
C ASN A 149 -10.13 -31.74 4.42
N LEU A 150 -10.60 -30.86 5.31
CA LEU A 150 -10.00 -29.53 5.51
C LEU A 150 -8.56 -29.60 6.03
N ARG A 151 -8.24 -30.53 6.95
CA ARG A 151 -6.87 -30.71 7.44
C ARG A 151 -5.92 -31.14 6.33
N SER A 152 -6.27 -32.18 5.57
CA SER A 152 -5.43 -32.66 4.46
C SER A 152 -5.18 -31.59 3.40
N TRP A 153 -6.19 -30.76 3.11
CA TRP A 153 -6.04 -29.62 2.20
C TRP A 153 -5.16 -28.51 2.80
N MET A 154 -5.42 -28.07 4.04
CA MET A 154 -4.61 -27.03 4.70
C MET A 154 -3.14 -27.44 4.81
N ASP A 155 -2.84 -28.68 5.21
CA ASP A 155 -1.48 -29.21 5.28
C ASP A 155 -0.77 -29.12 3.91
N THR A 156 -1.50 -29.36 2.82
CA THR A 156 -0.97 -29.30 1.44
C THR A 156 -0.68 -27.87 1.00
N ILE A 157 -1.56 -26.90 1.27
CA ILE A 157 -1.33 -25.50 0.89
C ILE A 157 -0.30 -24.84 1.80
N GLU A 158 -0.34 -25.07 3.11
CA GLU A 158 0.64 -24.54 4.07
C GLU A 158 2.06 -25.02 3.74
N THR A 159 2.27 -26.32 3.50
CA THR A 159 3.60 -26.85 3.10
C THR A 159 4.03 -26.41 1.69
N THR A 160 3.11 -25.94 0.86
CA THR A 160 3.43 -25.34 -0.45
C THR A 160 3.87 -23.88 -0.30
N LEU A 161 3.18 -23.09 0.52
CA LEU A 161 3.50 -21.68 0.76
C LEU A 161 4.71 -21.46 1.69
N GLN A 162 4.96 -22.38 2.64
CA GLN A 162 6.14 -22.33 3.51
C GLN A 162 7.46 -22.55 2.75
N LYS A 163 7.44 -23.23 1.59
CA LYS A 163 8.64 -23.38 0.75
C LYS A 163 9.07 -21.99 0.22
N PRO A 164 10.37 -21.64 0.26
CA PRO A 164 10.87 -20.39 -0.31
C PRO A 164 10.72 -20.38 -1.83
N VAL A 165 10.68 -19.18 -2.43
CA VAL A 165 10.57 -19.02 -3.90
C VAL A 165 11.93 -19.27 -4.56
N SER A 166 12.24 -20.55 -4.82
CA SER A 166 13.49 -20.97 -5.47
C SER A 166 13.51 -20.68 -6.98
N VAL A 167 13.72 -19.41 -7.36
CA VAL A 167 13.86 -19.00 -8.76
C VAL A 167 15.25 -19.37 -9.29
N ASN A 168 15.37 -20.53 -9.93
CA ASN A 168 16.64 -21.09 -10.41
C ASN A 168 17.17 -20.42 -11.69
N LYS A 169 16.34 -19.67 -12.44
CA LYS A 169 16.79 -18.77 -13.50
C LYS A 169 15.94 -17.49 -13.50
N LEU A 170 16.29 -16.51 -12.67
CA LEU A 170 15.59 -15.21 -12.61
C LEU A 170 15.40 -14.59 -14.02
N ASN A 171 14.15 -14.66 -14.49
CA ASN A 171 13.69 -14.10 -15.75
C ASN A 171 12.18 -13.79 -15.64
N ALA A 172 11.69 -12.89 -16.48
CA ALA A 172 10.31 -12.39 -16.41
C ALA A 172 9.23 -13.48 -16.64
N ASN A 173 9.56 -14.61 -17.28
CA ASN A 173 8.63 -15.72 -17.45
C ASN A 173 8.55 -16.61 -16.20
N GLU A 174 9.67 -16.97 -15.56
CA GLU A 174 9.65 -17.72 -14.30
C GLU A 174 8.93 -16.95 -13.19
N LEU A 175 9.16 -15.63 -13.10
CA LEU A 175 8.47 -14.79 -12.12
C LEU A 175 6.96 -14.68 -12.39
N ARG A 176 6.55 -14.52 -13.66
CA ARG A 176 5.13 -14.57 -14.05
C ARG A 176 4.49 -15.93 -13.73
N ASN A 177 5.21 -17.05 -13.94
CA ASN A 177 4.71 -18.38 -13.62
C ASN A 177 4.51 -18.55 -12.11
N HIS A 178 5.40 -18.01 -11.27
CA HIS A 178 5.22 -18.00 -9.81
C HIS A 178 4.02 -17.12 -9.38
N GLN A 179 3.84 -15.93 -9.99
CA GLN A 179 2.66 -15.09 -9.75
C GLN A 179 1.35 -15.81 -10.14
N GLN A 180 1.32 -16.51 -11.28
CA GLN A 180 0.17 -17.31 -11.71
C GLN A 180 -0.11 -18.48 -10.77
N SER A 181 0.93 -19.16 -10.27
CA SER A 181 0.78 -20.23 -9.27
C SER A 181 0.22 -19.70 -7.95
N VAL A 182 0.65 -18.53 -7.48
CA VAL A 182 0.11 -17.88 -6.29
C VAL A 182 -1.34 -17.43 -6.48
N ALA A 183 -1.70 -16.87 -7.64
CA ALA A 183 -3.08 -16.53 -7.97
C ALA A 183 -4.00 -17.78 -8.04
N ALA A 184 -3.48 -18.92 -8.51
CA ALA A 184 -4.22 -20.18 -8.50
C ALA A 184 -4.46 -20.71 -7.08
N ILE A 185 -3.48 -20.57 -6.18
CA ILE A 185 -3.63 -20.93 -4.74
C ILE A 185 -4.61 -19.96 -4.04
N GLU A 186 -4.53 -18.67 -4.33
CA GLU A 186 -5.45 -17.64 -3.81
C GLU A 186 -6.90 -17.94 -4.21
N ALA A 187 -7.13 -18.32 -5.47
CA ALA A 187 -8.44 -18.74 -5.97
C ALA A 187 -8.90 -20.12 -5.45
N ASP A 188 -8.00 -20.98 -4.97
CA ASP A 188 -8.35 -22.24 -4.32
C ASP A 188 -8.70 -22.06 -2.84
N ILE A 189 -7.95 -21.22 -2.14
CA ILE A 189 -8.28 -20.72 -0.79
C ILE A 189 -9.69 -20.13 -0.79
N GLU A 190 -10.03 -19.26 -1.73
CA GLU A 190 -11.33 -18.61 -1.77
C GLU A 190 -12.50 -19.60 -1.95
N LYS A 191 -12.34 -20.69 -2.70
CA LYS A 191 -13.36 -21.75 -2.80
C LYS A 191 -13.60 -22.46 -1.46
N HIS A 192 -12.53 -22.76 -0.73
CA HIS A 192 -12.58 -23.49 0.54
C HIS A 192 -13.17 -22.65 1.69
N SER A 193 -13.35 -21.33 1.52
CA SER A 193 -14.05 -20.46 2.48
C SER A 193 -15.45 -20.98 2.86
N THR A 194 -16.19 -21.50 1.87
CA THR A 194 -17.53 -22.08 2.03
C THR A 194 -17.52 -23.37 2.83
N ILE A 195 -16.53 -24.24 2.58
CA ILE A 195 -16.34 -25.53 3.26
C ILE A 195 -15.96 -25.29 4.72
N ILE A 196 -15.04 -24.35 4.98
CA ILE A 196 -14.66 -23.93 6.34
C ILE A 196 -15.88 -23.37 7.07
N SER A 197 -16.66 -22.49 6.44
CA SER A 197 -17.88 -21.93 7.05
C SER A 197 -18.92 -23.02 7.39
N SER A 198 -19.06 -24.04 6.54
CA SER A 198 -19.95 -25.18 6.79
C SER A 198 -19.48 -26.04 7.97
N VAL A 199 -18.19 -26.39 8.05
CA VAL A 199 -17.62 -27.17 9.17
C VAL A 199 -17.66 -26.40 10.48
N LEU A 200 -17.39 -25.08 10.46
CA LEU A 200 -17.54 -24.23 11.64
C LEU A 200 -19.01 -24.17 12.10
N ALA A 201 -19.97 -24.02 11.18
CA ALA A 201 -21.40 -24.02 11.53
C ALA A 201 -21.87 -25.35 12.13
N LEU A 202 -21.45 -26.50 11.56
CA LEU A 202 -21.71 -27.83 12.14
C LEU A 202 -21.11 -27.93 13.56
N GLY A 203 -19.87 -27.46 13.75
CA GLY A 203 -19.22 -27.43 15.06
C GLY A 203 -19.95 -26.56 16.08
N HIS A 204 -20.44 -25.38 15.70
CA HIS A 204 -21.23 -24.51 16.58
C HIS A 204 -22.62 -25.09 16.91
N ASN A 205 -23.27 -25.78 15.95
CA ASN A 205 -24.52 -26.48 16.20
C ASN A 205 -24.33 -27.66 17.18
N LEU A 206 -23.22 -28.40 17.06
CA LEU A 206 -22.84 -29.43 18.05
C LEU A 206 -22.51 -28.84 19.43
N LEU A 207 -22.05 -27.59 19.51
CA LEU A 207 -21.79 -26.90 20.79
C LEU A 207 -23.08 -26.35 21.44
N SER A 208 -24.13 -26.08 20.67
CA SER A 208 -25.42 -25.61 21.21
C SER A 208 -26.33 -26.75 21.70
N GLU A 209 -26.06 -27.99 21.27
CA GLU A 209 -26.87 -29.15 21.63
C GLU A 209 -26.68 -29.62 23.07
N SER A 210 -27.76 -29.51 23.87
CA SER A 210 -27.76 -29.77 25.32
C SER A 210 -27.39 -31.20 25.72
N ASP A 211 -27.56 -32.14 24.80
CA ASP A 211 -27.27 -33.56 24.98
C ASP A 211 -25.80 -33.93 24.85
N VAL A 212 -24.97 -33.04 24.28
CA VAL A 212 -23.54 -33.28 24.10
C VAL A 212 -22.84 -33.19 25.47
N ARG A 213 -21.91 -34.11 25.72
CA ARG A 213 -21.16 -34.16 26.98
C ARG A 213 -20.07 -33.07 27.04
N PRO A 214 -19.83 -32.45 28.21
CA PRO A 214 -18.84 -31.37 28.36
C PRO A 214 -17.42 -31.70 27.87
N ARG A 215 -16.98 -32.97 27.94
CA ARG A 215 -15.69 -33.43 27.40
C ARG A 215 -15.57 -33.25 25.89
N ASN A 216 -16.68 -33.45 25.17
CA ASN A 216 -16.74 -33.32 23.71
C ASN A 216 -16.88 -31.84 23.32
N ILE A 217 -17.70 -31.07 24.04
CA ILE A 217 -17.80 -29.60 23.91
C ILE A 217 -16.40 -28.95 23.95
N GLY A 218 -15.63 -29.22 25.02
CA GLY A 218 -14.27 -28.72 25.17
C GLY A 218 -13.24 -29.30 24.20
N THR A 219 -13.61 -30.22 23.29
CA THR A 219 -12.76 -30.78 22.23
C THR A 219 -13.13 -30.24 20.85
N ILE A 220 -14.43 -30.11 20.57
CA ILE A 220 -14.96 -29.41 19.40
C ILE A 220 -14.49 -27.95 19.43
N GLN A 221 -14.63 -27.25 20.56
CA GLN A 221 -14.25 -25.83 20.70
C GLN A 221 -12.76 -25.58 20.41
N ARG A 222 -11.85 -26.43 20.92
CA ARG A 222 -10.41 -26.35 20.60
C ARG A 222 -10.12 -26.63 19.13
N THR A 223 -10.89 -27.54 18.52
CA THR A 223 -10.74 -27.89 17.11
C THR A 223 -11.19 -26.75 16.20
N ILE A 224 -12.33 -26.12 16.49
CA ILE A 224 -12.83 -24.90 15.85
C ILE A 224 -11.75 -23.79 15.90
N GLN A 225 -11.29 -23.44 17.11
CA GLN A 225 -10.28 -22.39 17.30
C GLN A 225 -8.98 -22.67 16.54
N SER A 226 -8.57 -23.94 16.43
CA SER A 226 -7.40 -24.34 15.64
C SER A 226 -7.60 -24.13 14.14
N ILE A 227 -8.78 -24.45 13.58
CA ILE A 227 -9.11 -24.20 12.17
C ILE A 227 -9.16 -22.70 11.90
N GLU A 228 -9.81 -21.91 12.76
CA GLU A 228 -9.91 -20.45 12.63
C GLU A 228 -8.52 -19.79 12.62
N GLN A 229 -7.63 -20.21 13.54
CA GLN A 229 -6.25 -19.74 13.59
C GLN A 229 -5.44 -20.13 12.35
N ARG A 230 -5.53 -21.39 11.89
CA ARG A 230 -4.87 -21.85 10.65
C ARG A 230 -5.38 -21.08 9.44
N TRP A 231 -6.69 -20.88 9.32
CA TRP A 231 -7.33 -20.13 8.23
C TRP A 231 -6.87 -18.67 8.16
N LEU A 232 -6.78 -17.99 9.32
CA LEU A 232 -6.24 -16.63 9.40
C LEU A 232 -4.76 -16.60 9.03
N ALA A 233 -3.96 -17.53 9.56
CA ALA A 233 -2.53 -17.65 9.23
C ALA A 233 -2.29 -17.95 7.74
N LEU A 234 -3.12 -18.78 7.12
CA LEU A 234 -3.06 -19.15 5.71
C LEU A 234 -3.34 -17.95 4.80
N LYS A 235 -4.41 -17.18 5.09
CA LYS A 235 -4.72 -15.93 4.38
C LYS A 235 -3.60 -14.89 4.53
N ASP A 236 -2.95 -14.85 5.69
CA ASP A 236 -1.84 -13.93 5.92
C ASP A 236 -0.53 -14.41 5.24
N LEU A 237 -0.35 -15.72 5.08
CA LEU A 237 0.79 -16.35 4.39
C LEU A 237 0.72 -16.17 2.86
N ILE A 238 -0.45 -16.39 2.24
CA ILE A 238 -0.64 -16.11 0.80
C ILE A 238 -0.47 -14.62 0.49
N ARG A 239 -1.00 -13.74 1.36
CA ARG A 239 -0.84 -12.28 1.26
C ARG A 239 0.63 -11.85 1.34
N LYS A 240 1.41 -12.40 2.27
CA LYS A 240 2.87 -12.16 2.38
C LYS A 240 3.59 -12.64 1.13
N ARG A 241 3.35 -13.87 0.69
CA ARG A 241 3.98 -14.45 -0.51
C ARG A 241 3.66 -13.68 -1.81
N LYS A 242 2.43 -13.17 -1.94
CA LYS A 242 2.03 -12.29 -3.06
C LYS A 242 2.81 -10.97 -3.03
N LEU A 243 2.85 -10.29 -1.88
CA LEU A 243 3.62 -9.05 -1.68
C LEU A 243 5.13 -9.24 -1.91
N GLU A 244 5.71 -10.37 -1.45
CA GLU A 244 7.11 -10.76 -1.70
C GLU A 244 7.41 -10.85 -3.20
N LEU A 245 6.59 -11.59 -3.96
CA LEU A 245 6.74 -11.75 -5.41
C LEU A 245 6.55 -10.44 -6.17
N ASP A 246 5.56 -9.64 -5.80
CA ASP A 246 5.26 -8.37 -6.48
C ASP A 246 6.35 -7.33 -6.22
N THR A 247 6.92 -7.28 -5.00
CA THR A 247 8.07 -6.44 -4.66
C THR A 247 9.33 -6.87 -5.42
N MET A 248 9.58 -8.18 -5.52
CA MET A 248 10.67 -8.74 -6.32
C MET A 248 10.49 -8.44 -7.83
N ASN A 249 9.26 -8.48 -8.34
CA ASN A 249 8.92 -8.17 -9.72
C ASN A 249 9.08 -6.67 -10.06
N VAL A 250 8.71 -5.76 -9.16
CA VAL A 250 8.92 -4.31 -9.35
C VAL A 250 10.41 -3.96 -9.32
N SER A 251 11.16 -4.47 -8.33
CA SER A 251 12.61 -4.23 -8.22
C SER A 251 13.39 -4.84 -9.38
N TRP A 252 13.04 -6.07 -9.82
CA TRP A 252 13.66 -6.70 -10.99
C TRP A 252 13.43 -5.90 -12.28
N ARG A 253 12.20 -5.42 -12.53
CA ARG A 253 11.90 -4.56 -13.69
C ARG A 253 12.66 -3.23 -13.62
N SER A 254 12.80 -2.64 -12.44
CA SER A 254 13.59 -1.41 -12.25
C SER A 254 15.04 -1.61 -12.68
N VAL A 255 15.66 -2.71 -12.24
CA VAL A 255 17.02 -3.11 -12.65
C VAL A 255 17.10 -3.39 -14.16
N GLU A 256 16.14 -4.12 -14.73
CA GLU A 256 16.13 -4.42 -16.18
C GLU A 256 16.04 -3.15 -17.04
N GLU A 257 15.21 -2.17 -16.64
CA GLU A 257 15.08 -0.89 -17.34
C GLU A 257 16.28 0.04 -17.12
N ALA A 258 16.90 0.00 -15.94
CA ALA A 258 18.13 0.72 -15.66
C ALA A 258 19.31 0.19 -16.48
N ILE A 259 19.44 -1.13 -16.62
CA ILE A 259 20.42 -1.76 -17.52
C ILE A 259 20.21 -1.31 -18.97
N LYS A 260 18.96 -1.24 -19.46
CA LYS A 260 18.66 -0.73 -20.81
C LYS A 260 19.08 0.72 -20.99
N ARG A 261 18.86 1.58 -19.97
CA ARG A 261 19.35 2.98 -19.99
C ARG A 261 20.88 3.03 -20.00
N ALA A 262 21.54 2.33 -19.07
CA ALA A 262 23.00 2.30 -18.97
C ALA A 262 23.68 1.81 -20.26
N LEU A 263 23.20 0.71 -20.86
CA LEU A 263 23.74 0.21 -22.13
C LEU A 263 23.58 1.22 -23.28
N LYS A 264 22.45 1.95 -23.34
CA LYS A 264 22.26 3.03 -24.32
C LYS A 264 23.21 4.20 -24.03
N MET A 265 23.25 4.67 -22.79
CA MET A 265 24.10 5.76 -22.31
C MET A 265 25.56 5.50 -22.65
N ILE A 266 26.08 4.31 -22.32
CA ILE A 266 27.42 3.84 -22.66
C ILE A 266 27.65 3.87 -24.17
N THR A 267 26.69 3.39 -24.97
CA THR A 267 26.80 3.41 -26.46
C THR A 267 26.85 4.84 -27.02
N ASP A 268 26.13 5.78 -26.41
CA ASP A 268 26.15 7.19 -26.81
C ASP A 268 27.46 7.89 -26.38
N HIS A 269 28.01 7.54 -25.21
CA HIS A 269 29.33 8.00 -24.73
C HIS A 269 30.51 7.42 -25.52
N GLU A 270 30.47 6.13 -25.88
CA GLU A 270 31.43 5.47 -26.78
C GLU A 270 31.45 6.17 -28.16
N ARG A 271 30.28 6.60 -28.67
CA ARG A 271 30.18 7.35 -29.93
C ARG A 271 30.80 8.75 -29.82
N PHE A 272 30.53 9.48 -28.73
CA PHE A 272 31.17 10.77 -28.47
C PHE A 272 32.70 10.67 -28.39
N LEU A 273 33.22 9.69 -27.64
CA LEU A 273 34.67 9.47 -27.55
C LEU A 273 35.28 9.08 -28.91
N SER A 274 34.55 8.34 -29.73
CA SER A 274 34.98 7.99 -31.10
C SER A 274 35.05 9.22 -32.01
N GLU A 275 34.11 10.16 -31.87
CA GLU A 275 34.11 11.43 -32.61
C GLU A 275 35.27 12.34 -32.18
N VAL A 276 35.53 12.49 -30.86
CA VAL A 276 36.69 13.26 -30.36
C VAL A 276 38.02 12.63 -30.83
N LYS A 277 38.12 11.30 -30.89
CA LYS A 277 39.29 10.62 -31.49
C LYS A 277 39.42 10.87 -33.00
N ARG A 278 38.32 11.16 -33.70
CA ARG A 278 38.28 11.42 -35.16
C ARG A 278 38.61 12.87 -35.52
N THR A 279 38.26 13.84 -34.68
CA THR A 279 38.64 15.26 -34.85
C THR A 279 40.09 15.52 -34.41
N CYS A 280 40.65 14.65 -33.58
CA CYS A 280 41.94 14.84 -32.91
C CYS A 280 43.07 15.24 -33.87
N GLY A 281 43.73 16.35 -33.55
CA GLY A 281 44.88 16.85 -34.32
C GLY A 281 44.53 17.87 -35.43
N GLN A 282 43.33 18.47 -35.41
CA GLN A 282 43.02 19.70 -36.15
C GLN A 282 43.71 20.92 -35.53
N GLY A 283 45.04 20.98 -35.67
CA GLY A 283 45.88 22.04 -35.11
C GLY A 283 45.95 22.07 -33.57
N LEU A 284 46.69 23.06 -33.04
CA LEU A 284 46.84 23.25 -31.59
C LEU A 284 45.51 23.60 -30.91
N GLN A 285 44.69 24.42 -31.57
CA GLN A 285 43.43 24.89 -31.01
C GLN A 285 42.37 23.78 -30.96
N GLY A 286 42.39 22.85 -31.94
CA GLY A 286 41.66 21.58 -31.87
C GLY A 286 42.03 20.80 -30.61
N ILE A 287 43.30 20.38 -30.49
CA ILE A 287 43.82 19.60 -29.33
C ILE A 287 43.46 20.24 -27.98
N ARG A 288 43.60 21.58 -27.86
CA ARG A 288 43.26 22.32 -26.64
C ARG A 288 41.76 22.31 -26.34
N SER A 289 40.92 22.44 -27.36
CA SER A 289 39.45 22.38 -27.22
C SER A 289 38.97 20.95 -26.89
N GLU A 290 39.59 19.93 -27.47
CA GLU A 290 39.29 18.51 -27.26
C GLU A 290 39.69 18.05 -25.86
N TYR A 291 40.88 18.44 -25.37
CA TYR A 291 41.28 18.17 -23.99
C TYR A 291 40.27 18.78 -23.01
N LYS A 292 39.85 20.03 -23.22
CA LYS A 292 38.84 20.69 -22.38
C LYS A 292 37.45 20.08 -22.50
N SER A 293 37.10 19.55 -23.68
CA SER A 293 35.87 18.80 -23.93
C SER A 293 35.86 17.49 -23.13
N LEU A 294 36.96 16.72 -23.18
CA LEU A 294 37.12 15.50 -22.37
C LEU A 294 37.22 15.79 -20.87
N GLU A 295 37.78 16.93 -20.46
CA GLU A 295 37.83 17.35 -19.05
C GLU A 295 36.45 17.69 -18.47
N ASN A 296 35.54 18.24 -19.29
CA ASN A 296 34.13 18.39 -18.94
C ASN A 296 33.40 17.04 -18.98
N PHE A 297 33.59 16.24 -20.03
CA PHE A 297 32.98 14.92 -20.21
C PHE A 297 33.34 13.95 -19.08
N LYS A 298 34.57 14.01 -18.56
CA LYS A 298 34.98 13.22 -17.41
C LYS A 298 34.12 13.49 -16.17
N ARG A 299 33.68 14.73 -15.94
CA ARG A 299 32.79 15.04 -14.81
C ARG A 299 31.41 14.40 -14.97
N ILE A 300 30.92 14.28 -16.21
CA ILE A 300 29.69 13.54 -16.51
C ILE A 300 29.89 12.06 -16.17
N LEU A 301 31.01 11.46 -16.58
CA LEU A 301 31.35 10.08 -16.22
C LEU A 301 31.50 9.87 -14.70
N ASP A 302 32.08 10.84 -13.98
CA ASP A 302 32.23 10.79 -12.51
C ASP A 302 30.88 10.93 -11.77
N ASP A 303 29.82 11.44 -12.43
CA ASP A 303 28.44 11.43 -11.94
C ASP A 303 27.67 10.15 -12.36
N ASP A 304 27.75 9.77 -13.64
CA ASP A 304 27.14 8.55 -14.21
C ASP A 304 27.64 7.26 -13.54
N GLU A 305 28.86 7.26 -12.99
CA GLU A 305 29.42 6.22 -12.11
C GLU A 305 28.42 5.74 -11.05
N LYS A 306 27.61 6.67 -10.53
CA LYS A 306 26.65 6.43 -9.46
C LYS A 306 25.47 5.60 -9.96
N GLU A 307 24.94 5.85 -11.16
CA GLU A 307 23.88 4.99 -11.75
C GLU A 307 24.42 3.58 -12.02
N ILE A 308 25.67 3.44 -12.49
CA ILE A 308 26.29 2.12 -12.73
C ILE A 308 26.49 1.33 -11.43
N GLN A 309 26.95 1.99 -10.37
CA GLN A 309 27.12 1.38 -9.05
C GLN A 309 25.76 1.05 -8.42
N GLU A 310 24.77 1.95 -8.47
CA GLU A 310 23.41 1.71 -7.99
C GLU A 310 22.75 0.53 -8.73
N ILE A 311 22.92 0.38 -10.04
CA ILE A 311 22.42 -0.79 -10.79
C ILE A 311 23.04 -2.09 -10.24
N THR A 312 24.35 -2.08 -10.00
CA THR A 312 25.09 -3.24 -9.47
C THR A 312 24.64 -3.60 -8.05
N ASP A 313 24.50 -2.59 -7.18
CA ASP A 313 24.11 -2.78 -5.79
C ASP A 313 22.64 -3.21 -5.64
N ASN A 314 21.72 -2.58 -6.38
CA ASN A 314 20.30 -2.97 -6.40
C ASN A 314 20.12 -4.43 -6.83
N TYR A 315 20.79 -4.86 -7.90
CA TYR A 315 20.82 -6.27 -8.31
C TYR A 315 21.40 -7.17 -7.20
N SER A 316 22.52 -6.78 -6.58
CA SER A 316 23.12 -7.56 -5.48
C SER A 316 22.18 -7.68 -4.27
N GLY A 317 21.36 -6.66 -4.02
CA GLY A 317 20.31 -6.62 -3.01
C GLY A 317 19.24 -7.66 -3.28
N ILE A 318 18.69 -7.70 -4.50
CA ILE A 318 17.66 -8.67 -4.92
C ILE A 318 18.16 -10.12 -4.78
N ILE A 319 19.40 -10.40 -5.19
CA ILE A 319 19.99 -11.75 -5.06
C ILE A 319 20.15 -12.15 -3.58
N ARG A 320 20.56 -11.20 -2.71
CA ARG A 320 20.67 -11.43 -1.26
C ARG A 320 19.32 -11.60 -0.58
N SER A 321 18.33 -10.76 -0.88
CA SER A 321 17.04 -10.74 -0.16
C SER A 321 16.17 -11.96 -0.44
N HIS A 322 16.32 -12.59 -1.60
CA HIS A 322 15.50 -13.73 -2.01
C HIS A 322 16.25 -15.07 -2.03
N SER A 323 17.52 -15.10 -1.63
CA SER A 323 18.38 -16.30 -1.62
C SER A 323 18.38 -17.06 -2.96
N THR A 324 18.26 -16.32 -4.06
CA THR A 324 18.11 -16.88 -5.41
C THR A 324 19.48 -17.27 -5.98
N ALA A 325 19.60 -18.51 -6.41
CA ALA A 325 20.81 -19.03 -7.02
C ALA A 325 20.93 -18.55 -8.48
N ASP A 326 21.23 -17.27 -8.70
CA ASP A 326 21.53 -16.72 -10.04
C ASP A 326 22.91 -17.20 -10.53
N VAL A 327 22.95 -18.48 -10.89
CA VAL A 327 24.12 -19.13 -11.47
C VAL A 327 24.27 -18.76 -12.96
N ASN A 328 23.14 -18.55 -13.68
CA ASN A 328 23.08 -18.50 -15.14
C ASN A 328 22.04 -17.50 -15.72
N GLY A 329 21.64 -16.46 -14.98
CA GLY A 329 20.64 -15.48 -15.40
C GLY A 329 21.11 -14.52 -16.50
N GLU A 330 20.18 -14.14 -17.39
CA GLU A 330 20.43 -13.23 -18.51
C GLU A 330 20.80 -11.81 -18.03
N VAL A 331 20.14 -11.34 -16.97
CA VAL A 331 20.40 -10.02 -16.35
C VAL A 331 21.80 -9.97 -15.73
N ARG A 332 22.27 -11.06 -15.09
CA ARG A 332 23.66 -11.18 -14.62
C ARG A 332 24.68 -11.10 -15.76
N GLY A 333 24.32 -11.56 -16.96
CA GLY A 333 25.11 -11.35 -18.18
C GLY A 333 25.16 -9.88 -18.59
N LYS A 334 24.00 -9.22 -18.64
CA LYS A 334 23.88 -7.80 -19.04
C LYS A 334 24.56 -6.84 -18.05
N ILE A 335 24.51 -7.09 -16.74
CA ILE A 335 25.23 -6.27 -15.73
C ILE A 335 26.75 -6.41 -15.91
N LYS A 336 27.25 -7.62 -16.21
CA LYS A 336 28.66 -7.81 -16.56
C LYS A 336 29.02 -7.05 -17.84
N GLU A 337 28.15 -7.02 -18.85
CA GLU A 337 28.36 -6.22 -20.07
C GLU A 337 28.46 -4.72 -19.75
N VAL A 338 27.50 -4.18 -18.99
CA VAL A 338 27.48 -2.78 -18.51
C VAL A 338 28.81 -2.44 -17.84
N ASN A 339 29.20 -3.18 -16.80
CA ASN A 339 30.40 -2.85 -16.02
C ASN A 339 31.68 -3.02 -16.85
N THR A 340 31.78 -4.05 -17.70
CA THR A 340 32.94 -4.26 -18.57
C THR A 340 33.10 -3.14 -19.61
N ARG A 341 32.01 -2.72 -20.25
CA ARG A 341 32.05 -1.61 -21.23
C ARG A 341 32.32 -0.27 -20.54
N TRP A 342 31.77 -0.06 -19.35
CA TRP A 342 32.01 1.11 -18.52
C TRP A 342 33.49 1.27 -18.15
N ASP A 343 34.13 0.19 -17.69
CA ASP A 343 35.57 0.20 -17.36
C ASP A 343 36.45 0.48 -18.59
N VAL A 344 36.11 -0.11 -19.76
CA VAL A 344 36.81 0.16 -21.03
C VAL A 344 36.61 1.61 -21.50
N LEU A 345 35.41 2.16 -21.35
CA LEU A 345 35.10 3.56 -21.65
C LEU A 345 35.92 4.50 -20.75
N ARG A 346 35.83 4.35 -19.43
CA ARG A 346 36.60 5.14 -18.46
C ARG A 346 38.11 5.03 -18.69
N GLY A 347 38.61 3.82 -18.92
CA GLY A 347 40.02 3.57 -19.23
C GLY A 347 40.50 4.32 -20.49
N THR A 348 39.73 4.23 -21.58
CA THR A 348 40.09 4.90 -22.84
C THR A 348 39.89 6.42 -22.81
N VAL A 349 38.96 6.96 -22.02
CA VAL A 349 38.86 8.42 -21.76
C VAL A 349 40.08 8.92 -21.00
N ASN A 350 40.46 8.26 -19.89
CA ASN A 350 41.64 8.68 -19.12
C ASN A 350 42.94 8.59 -19.94
N GLU A 351 43.13 7.54 -20.74
CA GLU A 351 44.33 7.42 -21.59
C GLU A 351 44.33 8.44 -22.75
N THR A 352 43.19 8.73 -23.39
CA THR A 352 43.14 9.82 -24.39
C THR A 352 43.43 11.19 -23.78
N MET A 353 42.84 11.54 -22.63
CA MET A 353 43.15 12.79 -21.91
C MET A 353 44.63 12.91 -21.58
N LYS A 354 45.26 11.83 -21.10
CA LYS A 354 46.69 11.76 -20.78
C LYS A 354 47.56 12.02 -22.01
N ASN A 355 47.22 11.42 -23.17
CA ASN A 355 47.95 11.65 -24.42
C ASN A 355 47.76 13.08 -24.96
N LEU A 356 46.54 13.64 -24.93
CA LEU A 356 46.29 15.04 -25.29
C LEU A 356 47.10 16.01 -24.38
N LYS A 357 47.11 15.75 -23.06
CA LYS A 357 47.86 16.56 -22.09
C LYS A 357 49.37 16.51 -22.34
N TYR A 358 49.90 15.34 -22.70
CA TYR A 358 51.31 15.21 -23.08
C TYR A 358 51.63 15.98 -24.37
N MET A 359 50.79 15.90 -25.41
CA MET A 359 50.98 16.70 -26.63
C MET A 359 50.93 18.21 -26.36
N LEU A 360 50.04 18.67 -25.47
CA LEU A 360 49.99 20.08 -25.05
C LEU A 360 51.26 20.50 -24.29
N SER A 361 51.86 19.62 -23.49
CA SER A 361 53.17 19.88 -22.85
C SER A 361 54.28 20.00 -23.89
N VAL A 362 54.43 19.00 -24.77
CA VAL A 362 55.49 18.99 -25.79
C VAL A 362 55.38 20.19 -26.74
N HIS A 363 54.17 20.69 -27.02
CA HIS A 363 53.99 21.94 -27.75
C HIS A 363 54.41 23.18 -26.94
N GLY A 364 54.12 23.23 -25.64
CA GLY A 364 54.60 24.30 -24.76
C GLY A 364 56.12 24.34 -24.69
N ASP A 365 56.75 23.18 -24.49
CA ASP A 365 58.21 23.02 -24.41
C ASP A 365 58.90 23.35 -25.74
N PHE A 366 58.29 22.94 -26.87
CA PHE A 366 58.69 23.34 -28.22
C PHE A 366 58.68 24.86 -28.39
N GLN A 367 57.56 25.52 -28.07
CA GLN A 367 57.38 26.95 -28.31
C GLN A 367 58.28 27.80 -27.41
N LEU A 368 58.34 27.51 -26.10
CA LEU A 368 59.23 28.22 -25.17
C LEU A 368 60.72 28.10 -25.57
N THR A 369 61.11 26.95 -26.11
CA THR A 369 62.50 26.75 -26.58
C THR A 369 62.74 27.43 -27.94
N GLN A 370 61.76 27.45 -28.84
CA GLN A 370 61.81 28.23 -30.09
C GLN A 370 61.97 29.74 -29.80
N ASP A 371 61.15 30.29 -28.91
CA ASP A 371 61.18 31.71 -28.51
C ASP A 371 62.52 32.07 -27.84
N SER A 372 63.00 31.21 -26.91
CA SER A 372 64.30 31.38 -26.25
C SER A 372 65.48 31.32 -27.22
N LEU A 373 65.40 30.49 -28.27
CA LEU A 373 66.42 30.43 -29.33
C LEU A 373 66.37 31.70 -30.19
N ALA A 374 65.19 32.15 -30.62
CA ALA A 374 65.02 33.33 -31.47
C ALA A 374 65.53 34.62 -30.80
N LEU A 375 65.29 34.79 -29.49
CA LEU A 375 65.89 35.88 -28.72
C LEU A 375 67.41 35.80 -28.72
N TRP A 376 67.99 34.65 -28.35
CA TRP A 376 69.44 34.46 -28.33
C TRP A 376 70.11 34.71 -29.69
N LEU A 377 69.49 34.29 -30.79
CA LEU A 377 70.01 34.57 -32.14
C LEU A 377 70.01 36.07 -32.47
N THR A 378 69.04 36.81 -31.93
CA THR A 378 68.98 38.28 -32.06
C THR A 378 70.09 38.94 -31.24
N ASP A 379 70.30 38.50 -29.99
CA ASP A 379 71.41 38.95 -29.15
C ASP A 379 72.77 38.66 -29.80
N LEU A 380 72.92 37.48 -30.41
CA LEU A 380 74.13 37.06 -31.11
C LEU A 380 74.45 37.94 -32.33
N ASP A 381 73.45 38.32 -33.14
CA ASP A 381 73.65 39.22 -34.28
C ASP A 381 73.94 40.67 -33.84
N VAL A 382 73.33 41.12 -32.73
CA VAL A 382 73.62 42.42 -32.12
C VAL A 382 75.07 42.45 -31.59
N LEU A 383 75.50 41.42 -30.84
CA LEU A 383 76.89 41.29 -30.38
C LEU A 383 77.89 41.24 -31.54
N LEU A 384 77.56 40.51 -32.61
CA LEU A 384 78.40 40.38 -33.80
C LEU A 384 78.52 41.71 -34.57
N THR A 385 77.40 42.45 -34.66
CA THR A 385 77.34 43.78 -35.29
C THR A 385 78.11 44.81 -34.46
N ASN A 386 78.02 44.75 -33.13
CA ASN A 386 78.83 45.58 -32.22
C ASN A 386 80.33 45.27 -32.39
N LEU A 387 80.71 43.99 -32.49
CA LEU A 387 82.10 43.58 -32.72
C LEU A 387 82.67 44.00 -34.08
N GLU A 388 81.86 43.92 -35.15
CA GLU A 388 82.25 44.33 -36.51
C GLU A 388 82.38 45.85 -36.64
N HIS A 389 81.46 46.64 -36.07
CA HIS A 389 81.33 48.07 -36.41
C HIS A 389 81.57 49.08 -35.26
N LEU A 390 81.45 48.68 -33.99
CA LEU A 390 81.45 49.61 -32.84
C LEU A 390 82.53 49.34 -31.79
N SER A 391 83.12 48.15 -31.77
CA SER A 391 84.14 47.77 -30.80
C SER A 391 85.53 48.30 -31.19
N GLU A 392 86.18 49.04 -30.30
CA GLU A 392 87.58 49.50 -30.42
C GLU A 392 88.60 48.45 -29.92
N ALA A 393 88.16 47.25 -29.52
CA ALA A 393 89.03 46.22 -28.96
C ALA A 393 90.10 45.73 -29.96
N PRO A 394 91.32 45.38 -29.49
CA PRO A 394 92.39 44.90 -30.35
C PRO A 394 92.06 43.55 -30.99
N SER A 395 92.63 43.28 -32.17
CA SER A 395 92.24 42.16 -33.05
C SER A 395 92.31 40.78 -32.39
N ASN A 396 93.24 40.56 -31.47
CA ASN A 396 93.38 39.32 -30.70
C ASN A 396 92.20 39.10 -29.72
N GLU A 397 91.74 40.16 -29.06
CA GLU A 397 90.59 40.10 -28.15
C GLU A 397 89.27 39.98 -28.94
N LYS A 398 89.17 40.61 -30.13
CA LYS A 398 88.05 40.37 -31.05
C LYS A 398 87.99 38.92 -31.54
N ILE A 399 89.13 38.30 -31.88
CA ILE A 399 89.18 36.88 -32.27
C ILE A 399 88.71 35.98 -31.11
N ARG A 400 89.18 36.25 -29.87
CA ARG A 400 88.75 35.51 -28.68
C ARG A 400 87.23 35.60 -28.46
N GLN A 401 86.64 36.78 -28.60
CA GLN A 401 85.19 36.95 -28.42
C GLN A 401 84.41 36.24 -29.53
N LEU A 402 84.94 36.14 -30.75
CA LEU A 402 84.38 35.29 -31.81
C LEU A 402 84.53 33.78 -31.52
N ASP A 403 85.61 33.34 -30.87
CA ASP A 403 85.76 31.95 -30.38
C ASP A 403 84.78 31.62 -29.24
N ASP A 404 84.51 32.58 -28.36
CA ASP A 404 83.50 32.45 -27.30
C ASP A 404 82.07 32.37 -27.89
N MET A 405 81.78 33.12 -28.95
CA MET A 405 80.52 33.02 -29.72
C MET A 405 80.40 31.70 -30.50
N ASP A 406 81.46 31.24 -31.17
CA ASP A 406 81.50 29.92 -31.84
C ASP A 406 81.21 28.80 -30.83
N ARG A 407 81.73 28.90 -29.59
CA ARG A 407 81.44 27.94 -28.51
C ARG A 407 79.98 27.98 -28.07
N GLU A 408 79.40 29.17 -27.85
CA GLU A 408 77.99 29.27 -27.45
C GLU A 408 77.04 28.70 -28.52
N ILE A 409 77.36 28.86 -29.81
CA ILE A 409 76.61 28.22 -30.90
C ILE A 409 76.59 26.69 -30.77
N GLN A 410 77.73 26.06 -30.43
CA GLN A 410 77.79 24.61 -30.20
C GLN A 410 76.95 24.18 -28.99
N GLU A 411 76.93 24.98 -27.92
CA GLU A 411 76.10 24.70 -26.74
C GLU A 411 74.60 24.73 -27.09
N LYS A 412 74.12 25.73 -27.85
CA LYS A 412 72.70 25.82 -28.24
C LYS A 412 72.29 24.74 -29.26
N GLN A 413 73.22 24.16 -30.03
CA GLN A 413 72.93 23.15 -31.06
C GLN A 413 72.11 21.97 -30.51
N THR A 414 72.35 21.59 -29.26
CA THR A 414 71.57 20.56 -28.53
C THR A 414 70.08 20.92 -28.39
N LYS A 415 69.77 22.19 -28.10
CA LYS A 415 68.40 22.70 -27.97
C LYS A 415 67.69 22.78 -29.33
N ILE A 416 68.42 23.10 -30.39
CA ILE A 416 67.88 23.11 -31.77
C ILE A 416 67.43 21.71 -32.18
N GLU A 417 68.19 20.66 -31.83
CA GLU A 417 67.82 19.27 -32.12
C GLU A 417 66.67 18.77 -31.23
N TYR A 418 66.58 19.22 -29.97
CA TYR A 418 65.42 18.98 -29.12
C TYR A 418 64.13 19.58 -29.72
N VAL A 419 64.17 20.85 -30.15
CA VAL A 419 63.04 21.53 -30.81
C VAL A 419 62.64 20.81 -32.10
N ARG A 420 63.61 20.37 -32.91
CA ARG A 420 63.38 19.53 -34.11
C ARG A 420 62.73 18.17 -33.76
N THR A 421 63.09 17.57 -32.64
CA THR A 421 62.49 16.31 -32.16
C THR A 421 61.04 16.51 -31.72
N CYS A 422 60.76 17.53 -30.91
CA CYS A 422 59.40 17.88 -30.48
C CYS A 422 58.50 18.24 -31.68
N ALA A 423 59.03 18.99 -32.64
CA ALA A 423 58.36 19.29 -33.91
C ALA A 423 57.92 18.03 -34.67
N ASN A 424 58.86 17.12 -34.93
CA ASN A 424 58.60 15.87 -35.64
C ASN A 424 57.58 14.99 -34.91
N TYR A 425 57.66 14.91 -33.58
CA TYR A 425 56.67 14.21 -32.76
C TYR A 425 55.26 14.79 -32.93
N LEU A 426 55.10 16.11 -32.77
CA LEU A 426 53.80 16.79 -32.91
C LEU A 426 53.24 16.67 -34.34
N LEU A 427 54.10 16.78 -35.36
CA LEU A 427 53.72 16.59 -36.76
C LEU A 427 53.23 15.15 -37.03
N SER A 428 53.82 14.15 -36.38
CA SER A 428 53.38 12.73 -36.46
C SER A 428 52.02 12.44 -35.78
N LYS A 429 51.44 13.44 -35.09
CA LYS A 429 50.18 13.32 -34.33
C LYS A 429 49.12 14.37 -34.70
N THR A 430 49.40 15.24 -35.66
CA THR A 430 48.46 16.29 -36.14
C THR A 430 48.11 16.08 -37.61
N VAL A 431 46.86 16.32 -37.96
CA VAL A 431 46.32 16.06 -39.31
C VAL A 431 46.22 17.35 -40.14
N ASP A 432 45.83 18.46 -39.52
CA ASP A 432 45.94 19.79 -40.14
C ASP A 432 46.96 20.62 -39.35
N ALA A 433 48.20 20.63 -39.83
CA ALA A 433 49.36 21.14 -39.13
C ALA A 433 49.80 22.54 -39.61
N ARG A 434 48.88 23.39 -40.08
CA ARG A 434 49.21 24.72 -40.64
C ARG A 434 50.05 25.58 -39.70
N ASP A 435 49.59 25.77 -38.46
CA ASP A 435 50.30 26.57 -37.45
C ASP A 435 51.67 25.97 -37.14
N LEU A 436 51.74 24.64 -37.03
CA LEU A 436 52.98 23.90 -36.82
C LEU A 436 53.96 24.06 -38.00
N THR A 437 53.43 24.13 -39.23
CA THR A 437 54.18 24.33 -40.48
C THR A 437 54.69 25.77 -40.60
N ILE A 438 53.92 26.76 -40.13
CA ILE A 438 54.38 28.14 -39.99
C ILE A 438 55.56 28.20 -39.02
N ASN A 439 55.41 27.62 -37.82
CA ASN A 439 56.48 27.52 -36.83
C ASN A 439 57.70 26.76 -37.38
N MET A 440 57.51 25.75 -38.24
CA MET A 440 58.62 25.01 -38.87
C MET A 440 59.34 25.77 -39.97
N ASN A 441 58.61 26.59 -40.72
CA ASN A 441 59.20 27.55 -41.64
C ASN A 441 60.01 28.62 -40.88
N GLU A 442 59.58 29.02 -39.68
CA GLU A 442 60.34 29.92 -38.81
C GLU A 442 61.59 29.25 -38.22
N LEU A 443 61.49 28.01 -37.73
CA LEU A 443 62.65 27.22 -37.31
C LEU A 443 63.65 27.01 -38.47
N THR A 444 63.15 26.91 -39.70
CA THR A 444 63.98 26.80 -40.91
C THR A 444 64.67 28.12 -41.25
N LYS A 445 63.97 29.27 -41.17
CA LYS A 445 64.57 30.61 -41.27
C LYS A 445 65.64 30.83 -40.21
N PHE A 446 65.34 30.48 -38.95
CA PHE A 446 66.26 30.52 -37.82
C PHE A 446 67.54 29.71 -38.13
N CYS A 447 67.39 28.46 -38.59
CA CYS A 447 68.53 27.62 -38.98
C CYS A 447 69.29 28.16 -40.21
N GLN A 448 68.69 29.03 -41.03
CA GLN A 448 69.38 29.73 -42.13
C GLN A 448 70.12 30.96 -41.61
N GLN A 449 69.48 31.81 -40.81
CA GLN A 449 70.09 32.98 -40.18
C GLN A 449 71.31 32.56 -39.34
N LEU A 450 71.19 31.54 -38.49
CA LEU A 450 72.30 30.99 -37.71
C LEU A 450 73.49 30.60 -38.61
N ARG A 451 73.24 29.95 -39.77
CA ARG A 451 74.31 29.61 -40.74
C ARG A 451 74.94 30.85 -41.37
N GLU A 452 74.19 31.91 -41.65
CA GLU A 452 74.76 33.17 -42.14
C GLU A 452 75.53 33.93 -41.05
N LEU A 453 75.10 33.88 -39.78
CA LEU A 453 75.87 34.41 -38.65
C LEU A 453 77.16 33.61 -38.42
N THR A 454 77.12 32.27 -38.45
CA THR A 454 78.34 31.45 -38.40
C THR A 454 79.28 31.77 -39.56
N LYS A 455 78.76 31.99 -40.79
CA LYS A 455 79.56 32.48 -41.92
C LYS A 455 80.09 33.90 -41.70
N ARG A 456 79.35 34.79 -41.03
CA ARG A 456 79.77 36.18 -40.72
C ARG A 456 80.84 36.20 -39.63
N ILE A 457 80.68 35.43 -38.55
CA ILE A 457 81.71 35.13 -37.54
C ILE A 457 82.97 34.58 -38.20
N ASN A 458 82.85 33.54 -39.01
CA ASN A 458 83.99 32.96 -39.72
C ASN A 458 84.62 33.97 -40.70
N LYS A 459 83.82 34.73 -41.47
CA LYS A 459 84.34 35.81 -42.32
C LYS A 459 85.00 36.95 -41.52
N LEU A 460 84.58 37.23 -40.30
CA LEU A 460 85.17 38.29 -39.46
C LEU A 460 86.46 37.84 -38.79
N LYS A 461 86.47 36.62 -38.25
CA LYS A 461 87.65 35.90 -37.79
C LYS A 461 88.67 35.80 -38.94
N GLN A 462 88.22 35.38 -40.12
CA GLN A 462 89.02 35.39 -41.35
C GLN A 462 89.41 36.80 -41.82
N LYS A 463 88.60 37.86 -41.64
CA LYS A 463 88.98 39.27 -41.93
C LYS A 463 89.95 39.85 -40.91
N LEU A 464 89.99 39.36 -39.67
CA LEU A 464 90.94 39.79 -38.63
C LEU A 464 92.29 39.06 -38.80
N ILE A 465 92.25 37.78 -39.17
CA ILE A 465 93.42 36.99 -39.63
C ILE A 465 93.93 37.52 -40.97
N ASN A 466 93.02 37.85 -41.89
CA ASN A 466 93.29 38.45 -43.19
C ASN A 466 93.07 39.98 -43.18
N SER A 467 93.36 40.69 -42.07
CA SER A 467 93.48 42.17 -42.10
C SER A 467 94.76 42.63 -42.82
N ASN A 468 95.25 41.77 -43.71
CA ASN A 468 96.24 42.00 -44.73
C ASN A 468 95.59 42.23 -46.12
N ASP A 469 94.28 41.97 -46.35
CA ASP A 469 93.66 42.14 -47.68
C ASP A 469 92.11 42.32 -47.73
N CYS A 470 91.54 42.62 -48.92
CA CYS A 470 90.47 43.64 -49.03
C CYS A 470 89.18 43.42 -49.90
N HIS A 471 88.06 44.01 -49.43
CA HIS A 471 86.99 44.81 -50.12
C HIS A 471 85.91 44.28 -51.13
N ILE A 472 84.92 45.16 -51.44
CA ILE A 472 83.89 45.23 -52.54
C ILE A 472 82.46 44.59 -52.40
N ASP A 473 81.50 45.40 -51.91
CA ASP A 473 80.20 45.92 -52.46
C ASP A 473 79.01 45.15 -53.14
N SER A 474 77.80 45.69 -52.84
CA SER A 474 76.60 45.97 -53.71
C SER A 474 75.33 45.07 -53.81
N ILE A 475 74.20 45.72 -54.18
CA ILE A 475 72.72 45.37 -54.11
C ILE A 475 71.94 46.30 -55.11
N PRO A 476 70.57 46.44 -55.25
CA PRO A 476 69.37 45.96 -54.49
C PRO A 476 68.07 45.61 -55.35
N SER A 477 66.86 45.66 -54.72
CA SER A 477 65.52 46.04 -55.28
C SER A 477 64.37 44.98 -55.43
N ALA A 478 63.10 45.44 -55.60
CA ALA A 478 61.82 44.68 -55.43
C ALA A 478 60.57 45.30 -56.13
N ARG A 479 59.37 44.65 -56.22
CA ARG A 479 58.01 45.29 -56.44
C ARG A 479 56.68 44.43 -56.52
N SER A 480 55.61 44.89 -55.80
CA SER A 480 54.13 45.10 -56.14
C SER A 480 53.05 44.03 -56.55
N SER A 481 51.74 44.40 -56.42
CA SER A 481 50.42 43.65 -56.56
C SER A 481 49.54 44.12 -57.79
N PRO A 482 48.16 44.15 -57.94
CA PRO A 482 46.94 43.93 -57.05
C PRO A 482 45.57 43.32 -57.62
N LEU A 483 44.58 43.02 -56.72
CA LEU A 483 43.06 43.18 -56.68
C LEU A 483 42.01 43.02 -57.86
N HIS A 484 40.74 42.53 -57.61
CA HIS A 484 39.38 43.25 -57.68
C HIS A 484 38.01 42.42 -57.56
N GLU A 485 36.94 43.00 -56.92
CA GLU A 485 35.40 42.97 -56.97
C GLU A 485 34.43 41.76 -57.31
N SER A 486 33.03 41.75 -57.15
CA SER A 486 32.00 42.19 -56.10
C SER A 486 30.43 41.88 -56.37
N PHE A 487 29.55 41.71 -55.31
CA PHE A 487 28.02 41.92 -55.10
C PHE A 487 26.83 41.19 -55.91
N PHE A 488 25.46 41.16 -55.65
CA PHE A 488 24.42 41.34 -54.51
C PHE A 488 22.89 40.89 -54.77
N SER A 489 22.09 40.49 -53.72
CA SER A 489 20.60 40.67 -53.34
C SER A 489 19.27 40.02 -53.99
N THR A 490 18.08 40.03 -53.27
CA THR A 490 16.79 39.16 -53.34
C THR A 490 15.38 39.95 -53.33
N PRO A 491 14.08 39.58 -52.88
CA PRO A 491 13.36 38.46 -52.11
C PRO A 491 11.90 37.78 -52.46
N PRO A 492 10.60 38.06 -51.95
CA PRO A 492 9.65 37.04 -51.29
C PRO A 492 8.10 36.68 -51.75
N PRO A 493 6.89 36.73 -51.00
CA PRO A 493 5.83 35.62 -50.86
C PRO A 493 4.22 35.89 -50.78
N GLN A 494 3.26 34.87 -50.67
CA GLN A 494 1.94 34.80 -49.81
C GLN A 494 0.67 33.82 -50.11
N LYS A 495 -0.06 33.28 -49.04
CA LYS A 495 -1.55 32.87 -48.79
C LYS A 495 -2.26 31.55 -49.36
N ARG A 496 -3.45 30.94 -48.96
CA ARG A 496 -4.31 30.69 -47.69
C ARG A 496 -5.34 29.43 -47.67
N ILE A 497 -6.63 29.42 -47.13
CA ILE A 497 -7.42 28.25 -46.48
C ILE A 497 -9.04 28.20 -46.62
N ALA A 498 -9.81 27.08 -46.39
CA ALA A 498 -11.34 26.92 -46.23
C ALA A 498 -11.95 25.63 -45.47
N SER A 499 -13.31 25.46 -45.23
CA SER A 499 -14.03 24.42 -44.34
C SER A 499 -15.58 24.02 -44.61
N PRO A 500 -16.30 23.06 -43.88
CA PRO A 500 -17.60 22.33 -44.29
C PRO A 500 -18.90 22.27 -43.34
N SER A 501 -19.98 21.44 -43.60
CA SER A 501 -21.26 21.22 -42.77
C SER A 501 -22.22 19.96 -43.06
N PRO A 502 -23.29 19.60 -42.24
CA PRO A 502 -24.05 18.28 -42.20
C PRO A 502 -25.65 18.25 -42.04
N SER A 503 -26.40 17.09 -41.91
CA SER A 503 -27.81 16.96 -41.31
C SER A 503 -28.62 15.59 -41.19
N ARG A 504 -29.37 15.40 -40.05
CA ARG A 504 -30.75 14.79 -39.72
C ARG A 504 -31.22 13.27 -39.77
N SER A 505 -32.50 12.99 -39.35
CA SER A 505 -33.06 11.77 -38.66
C SER A 505 -34.58 11.42 -38.89
N ARG A 506 -35.16 10.28 -38.36
CA ARG A 506 -36.64 10.03 -38.13
C ARG A 506 -37.10 8.71 -37.41
N SER A 507 -38.38 8.65 -36.95
CA SER A 507 -39.12 7.48 -36.35
C SER A 507 -40.66 7.48 -36.67
N PRO A 508 -41.44 6.38 -36.47
CA PRO A 508 -42.92 6.34 -36.69
C PRO A 508 -43.82 5.65 -35.61
N SER A 509 -45.13 5.96 -35.59
CA SER A 509 -46.18 5.31 -34.75
C SER A 509 -47.55 5.18 -35.46
N ARG A 510 -48.40 4.19 -35.09
CA ARG A 510 -49.82 4.05 -35.54
C ARG A 510 -50.59 2.97 -34.76
N TYR A 511 -51.79 3.24 -34.23
CA TYR A 511 -52.97 2.34 -34.19
C TYR A 511 -54.18 2.99 -33.46
N LEU A 512 -55.38 2.95 -34.07
CA LEU A 512 -56.68 3.23 -33.44
C LEU A 512 -57.85 2.84 -34.39
N ARG A 513 -59.04 2.57 -33.82
CA ARG A 513 -60.37 2.25 -34.41
C ARG A 513 -60.80 0.77 -34.50
N SER A 514 -61.92 0.46 -33.84
CA SER A 514 -63.22 0.25 -34.51
C SER A 514 -64.36 0.54 -33.51
N ARG A 515 -65.54 0.97 -33.96
CA ARG A 515 -66.67 1.42 -33.09
C ARG A 515 -67.94 0.59 -33.35
N ASP A 516 -67.74 -0.68 -33.67
CA ASP A 516 -68.72 -1.53 -34.35
C ASP A 516 -69.04 -2.82 -33.57
N ARG A 517 -68.56 -2.93 -32.32
CA ARG A 517 -68.51 -4.19 -31.56
C ARG A 517 -69.75 -4.43 -30.69
N TYR A 518 -70.29 -3.40 -30.03
CA TYR A 518 -71.33 -3.57 -29.00
C TYR A 518 -72.74 -3.78 -29.56
N PHE A 519 -73.10 -3.14 -30.67
CA PHE A 519 -74.46 -3.22 -31.21
C PHE A 519 -74.81 -4.55 -31.91
N ARG A 520 -73.86 -5.47 -32.13
CA ARG A 520 -74.12 -6.76 -32.82
C ARG A 520 -74.60 -7.91 -31.93
N SER A 521 -74.64 -7.73 -30.61
CA SER A 521 -74.98 -8.82 -29.66
C SER A 521 -76.37 -8.69 -29.03
N TYR A 522 -77.17 -7.68 -29.39
CA TYR A 522 -78.40 -7.32 -28.68
C TYR A 522 -79.68 -7.23 -29.55
N ASP A 523 -79.65 -7.77 -30.77
CA ASP A 523 -80.81 -7.88 -31.70
C ASP A 523 -81.90 -8.89 -31.22
N GLN A 524 -81.99 -9.21 -29.92
CA GLN A 524 -82.90 -10.21 -29.34
C GLN A 524 -83.64 -9.75 -28.07
N ILE A 525 -83.64 -8.45 -27.77
CA ILE A 525 -84.40 -7.88 -26.65
C ILE A 525 -85.57 -7.04 -27.22
N GLU A 526 -86.79 -7.29 -26.76
CA GLU A 526 -87.95 -6.44 -27.08
C GLU A 526 -87.92 -5.14 -26.26
N TRP A 527 -87.13 -4.18 -26.72
CA TRP A 527 -87.09 -2.85 -26.14
C TRP A 527 -88.36 -2.07 -26.51
N GLY A 528 -89.27 -1.90 -25.55
CA GLY A 528 -90.44 -1.00 -25.66
C GLY A 528 -90.05 0.48 -25.52
N ASP A 529 -90.86 1.27 -24.80
CA ASP A 529 -90.63 2.71 -24.58
C ASP A 529 -89.26 3.05 -23.95
N GLN A 530 -88.56 2.07 -23.37
CA GLN A 530 -87.20 2.21 -22.83
C GLN A 530 -86.09 2.20 -23.91
N TYR A 531 -86.38 1.85 -25.18
CA TYR A 531 -85.35 1.73 -26.23
C TYR A 531 -84.56 3.02 -26.46
N GLN A 532 -85.27 4.15 -26.56
CA GLN A 532 -84.68 5.47 -26.75
C GLN A 532 -83.72 5.80 -25.60
N ARG A 533 -84.15 5.54 -24.36
CA ARG A 533 -83.38 5.78 -23.13
C ARG A 533 -82.17 4.85 -23.01
N ALA A 534 -82.30 3.61 -23.46
CA ALA A 534 -81.19 2.65 -23.52
C ALA A 534 -80.12 3.08 -24.54
N GLN A 535 -80.51 3.60 -25.71
CA GLN A 535 -79.57 4.16 -26.67
C GLN A 535 -78.81 5.37 -26.12
N GLU A 536 -79.47 6.27 -25.41
CA GLU A 536 -78.83 7.42 -24.72
C GLU A 536 -77.78 6.95 -23.70
N LEU A 537 -78.17 6.09 -22.75
CA LEU A 537 -77.28 5.59 -21.70
C LEU A 537 -76.09 4.80 -22.26
N LEU A 538 -76.28 4.03 -23.34
CA LEU A 538 -75.18 3.31 -23.99
C LEU A 538 -74.26 4.23 -24.81
N ALA A 539 -74.78 5.32 -25.39
CA ALA A 539 -73.95 6.31 -26.07
C ALA A 539 -73.09 7.13 -25.09
N ASP A 540 -73.67 7.55 -23.96
CA ASP A 540 -72.93 8.22 -22.88
C ASP A 540 -71.87 7.29 -22.28
N PHE A 541 -72.17 5.99 -22.16
CA PHE A 541 -71.22 4.97 -21.74
C PHE A 541 -70.04 4.80 -22.72
N GLU A 542 -70.30 4.71 -24.04
CA GLU A 542 -69.23 4.65 -25.06
C GLU A 542 -68.35 5.91 -25.05
N ASP A 543 -68.93 7.11 -24.87
CA ASP A 543 -68.15 8.35 -24.82
C ASP A 543 -67.27 8.44 -23.56
N ILE A 544 -67.79 8.07 -22.38
CA ILE A 544 -66.95 8.01 -21.17
C ILE A 544 -65.83 6.97 -21.32
N LEU A 545 -66.08 5.80 -21.92
CA LEU A 545 -65.02 4.82 -22.19
C LEU A 545 -63.93 5.40 -23.11
N LEU A 546 -64.31 6.12 -24.17
CA LEU A 546 -63.37 6.83 -25.05
C LEU A 546 -62.59 7.92 -24.28
N GLN A 547 -63.26 8.72 -23.46
CA GLN A 547 -62.64 9.75 -22.63
C GLN A 547 -61.70 9.19 -21.56
N VAL A 548 -61.98 8.02 -20.98
CA VAL A 548 -61.13 7.30 -20.02
C VAL A 548 -59.90 6.73 -20.73
N ASN A 549 -60.08 6.03 -21.84
CA ASN A 549 -58.98 5.42 -22.58
C ASN A 549 -58.01 6.48 -23.15
N GLY A 550 -58.51 7.64 -23.59
CA GLY A 550 -57.68 8.79 -23.96
C GLY A 550 -56.93 9.42 -22.77
N ASP A 551 -57.54 9.47 -21.58
CA ASP A 551 -56.90 9.95 -20.35
C ASP A 551 -55.76 9.02 -19.90
N PHE A 552 -55.95 7.71 -20.04
CA PHE A 552 -54.91 6.72 -19.78
C PHE A 552 -53.72 6.88 -20.69
N LEU A 553 -53.89 6.95 -22.01
CA LEU A 553 -52.75 7.06 -22.94
C LEU A 553 -51.88 8.29 -22.66
N ALA A 554 -52.49 9.45 -22.39
CA ALA A 554 -51.76 10.68 -22.04
C ALA A 554 -51.01 10.59 -20.69
N LYS A 555 -51.55 9.81 -19.74
CA LYS A 555 -50.94 9.64 -18.42
C LYS A 555 -49.92 8.52 -18.37
N GLU A 556 -50.12 7.44 -19.12
CA GLU A 556 -49.16 6.35 -19.25
C GLU A 556 -47.81 6.88 -19.76
N GLU A 557 -47.80 7.83 -20.70
CA GLU A 557 -46.59 8.55 -21.13
C GLU A 557 -45.92 9.31 -19.98
N THR A 558 -46.69 9.94 -19.08
CA THR A 558 -46.18 10.62 -17.87
C THR A 558 -45.72 9.63 -16.80
N PHE A 559 -46.33 8.43 -16.72
CA PHE A 559 -45.96 7.38 -15.76
C PHE A 559 -44.80 6.50 -16.24
N ARG A 560 -44.44 6.55 -17.53
CA ARG A 560 -43.28 5.87 -18.12
C ARG A 560 -41.94 6.59 -17.92
N SER A 561 -41.93 7.90 -17.64
CA SER A 561 -40.68 8.58 -17.27
C SER A 561 -40.15 8.08 -15.93
N GLU A 562 -38.86 8.21 -15.67
CA GLU A 562 -38.29 7.90 -14.34
C GLU A 562 -38.81 8.90 -13.29
N THR A 563 -38.73 8.51 -12.02
CA THR A 563 -39.10 9.39 -10.89
C THR A 563 -37.99 10.43 -10.69
N PRO A 564 -38.26 11.75 -10.68
CA PRO A 564 -37.21 12.76 -10.62
C PRO A 564 -36.25 12.63 -9.42
N ILE A 565 -34.97 12.81 -9.73
CA ILE A 565 -33.81 12.70 -8.84
C ILE A 565 -33.03 14.03 -8.90
N GLY A 566 -32.25 14.33 -7.85
CA GLY A 566 -31.30 15.46 -7.87
C GLY A 566 -31.97 16.83 -8.03
N VAL A 567 -31.46 17.64 -8.97
CA VAL A 567 -31.88 19.03 -9.17
C VAL A 567 -33.35 19.14 -9.58
N HIS A 568 -33.87 18.22 -10.41
CA HIS A 568 -35.25 18.21 -10.91
C HIS A 568 -36.32 18.08 -9.82
N ILE A 569 -35.91 17.75 -8.60
CA ILE A 569 -36.77 17.74 -7.41
C ILE A 569 -37.16 19.18 -6.99
N GLU A 570 -36.36 20.18 -7.34
CA GLU A 570 -36.54 21.59 -6.96
C GLU A 570 -37.47 22.35 -7.90
N ASP A 571 -37.51 21.97 -9.19
CA ASP A 571 -38.51 22.44 -10.16
C ASP A 571 -39.93 21.94 -9.84
N LEU A 572 -40.04 20.81 -9.14
CA LEU A 572 -41.32 20.23 -8.73
C LEU A 572 -41.89 20.94 -7.49
N PRO A 573 -43.08 21.58 -7.59
CA PRO A 573 -43.75 22.20 -6.44
C PRO A 573 -43.83 21.28 -5.21
N ALA A 574 -43.77 21.85 -4.01
CA ALA A 574 -43.76 21.09 -2.76
C ALA A 574 -45.00 20.19 -2.56
N GLU A 575 -46.11 20.51 -3.22
CA GLU A 575 -47.37 19.72 -3.24
C GLU A 575 -47.48 18.75 -4.44
N PHE A 576 -46.45 18.61 -5.27
CA PHE A 576 -46.47 17.72 -6.42
C PHE A 576 -46.51 16.26 -5.96
N ALA A 577 -47.48 15.52 -6.49
CA ALA A 577 -47.69 14.09 -6.25
C ALA A 577 -48.33 13.45 -7.49
N TYR A 578 -47.87 12.26 -7.87
CA TYR A 578 -48.40 11.46 -8.98
C TYR A 578 -49.86 11.05 -8.74
N THR A 579 -50.23 10.76 -7.49
CA THR A 579 -51.64 10.57 -7.09
C THR A 579 -52.53 11.78 -7.41
N ARG A 580 -51.96 13.01 -7.41
CA ARG A 580 -52.67 14.24 -7.78
C ARG A 580 -52.95 14.32 -9.28
N ILE A 581 -52.09 13.75 -10.14
CA ILE A 581 -52.26 13.67 -11.60
C ILE A 581 -53.45 12.75 -11.97
N LEU A 582 -53.66 11.68 -11.21
CA LEU A 582 -54.76 10.74 -11.42
C LEU A 582 -56.15 11.28 -11.03
N THR A 583 -56.26 12.44 -10.38
CA THR A 583 -57.55 13.00 -9.91
C THR A 583 -58.58 13.20 -11.03
N THR A 584 -58.17 13.60 -12.23
CA THR A 584 -59.08 13.72 -13.39
C THR A 584 -59.52 12.35 -13.92
N THR A 585 -58.62 11.36 -13.91
CA THR A 585 -58.92 9.97 -14.34
C THR A 585 -59.91 9.33 -13.38
N ARG A 586 -59.68 9.52 -12.08
CA ARG A 586 -60.56 9.09 -11.00
C ARG A 586 -61.99 9.58 -11.21
N ARG A 587 -62.19 10.88 -11.49
CA ARG A 587 -63.53 11.44 -11.76
C ARG A 587 -64.20 10.82 -12.99
N LYS A 588 -63.46 10.57 -14.07
CA LYS A 588 -63.99 9.90 -15.27
C LYS A 588 -64.40 8.44 -14.99
N ILE A 589 -63.67 7.74 -14.13
CA ILE A 589 -63.96 6.35 -13.74
C ILE A 589 -65.08 6.27 -12.69
N GLU A 590 -65.18 7.25 -11.79
CA GLU A 590 -66.32 7.43 -10.90
C GLU A 590 -67.61 7.70 -11.71
N ALA A 591 -67.53 8.53 -12.76
CA ALA A 591 -68.64 8.73 -13.70
C ALA A 591 -68.99 7.46 -14.50
N LEU A 592 -67.99 6.71 -14.98
CA LEU A 592 -68.20 5.41 -15.66
C LEU A 592 -68.96 4.41 -14.75
N ARG A 593 -68.56 4.31 -13.48
CA ARG A 593 -69.22 3.45 -12.48
C ARG A 593 -70.65 3.90 -12.19
N GLU A 594 -70.90 5.21 -12.17
CA GLU A 594 -72.25 5.74 -11.94
C GLU A 594 -73.17 5.53 -13.15
N ILE A 595 -72.67 5.60 -14.40
CA ILE A 595 -73.47 5.20 -15.58
C ILE A 595 -73.76 3.70 -15.57
N ILE A 596 -72.79 2.83 -15.26
CA ILE A 596 -73.04 1.38 -15.12
C ILE A 596 -74.16 1.12 -14.09
N LYS A 597 -74.16 1.86 -12.97
CA LYS A 597 -75.18 1.79 -11.93
C LYS A 597 -76.54 2.35 -12.37
N GLN A 598 -76.59 3.40 -13.19
CA GLN A 598 -77.84 3.90 -13.80
C GLN A 598 -78.43 2.87 -14.78
N ILE A 599 -77.59 2.25 -15.63
CA ILE A 599 -77.99 1.13 -16.50
C ILE A 599 -78.56 -0.02 -15.66
N GLN A 600 -77.95 -0.34 -14.51
CA GLN A 600 -78.47 -1.38 -13.60
C GLN A 600 -79.86 -1.08 -13.06
N GLN A 601 -80.16 0.19 -12.79
CA GLN A 601 -81.42 0.65 -12.18
C GLN A 601 -82.54 0.86 -13.20
N GLU A 602 -82.22 1.40 -14.39
CA GLU A 602 -83.21 1.71 -15.43
C GLU A 602 -83.47 0.51 -16.37
N LEU A 603 -82.45 -0.31 -16.67
CA LEU A 603 -82.51 -1.38 -17.67
C LEU A 603 -82.28 -2.80 -17.08
N GLY A 604 -81.94 -2.89 -15.79
CA GLY A 604 -81.83 -4.15 -15.05
C GLY A 604 -80.44 -4.83 -15.09
N PRO A 605 -80.23 -5.86 -14.24
CA PRO A 605 -78.90 -6.43 -13.99
C PRO A 605 -78.30 -7.16 -15.21
N PHE A 606 -79.13 -7.84 -16.02
CA PHE A 606 -78.64 -8.66 -17.14
C PHE A 606 -77.81 -7.88 -18.17
N LEU A 607 -78.13 -6.61 -18.41
CA LEU A 607 -77.34 -5.75 -19.30
C LEU A 607 -76.01 -5.34 -18.64
N VAL A 608 -76.04 -5.04 -17.34
CA VAL A 608 -74.83 -4.72 -16.57
C VAL A 608 -73.90 -5.91 -16.46
N ASP A 609 -74.42 -7.12 -16.26
CA ASP A 609 -73.59 -8.33 -16.21
C ASP A 609 -72.84 -8.54 -17.54
N ASN A 610 -73.47 -8.30 -18.69
CA ASN A 610 -72.79 -8.39 -19.99
C ASN A 610 -71.82 -7.22 -20.25
N LEU A 611 -72.15 -5.99 -19.81
CA LEU A 611 -71.27 -4.82 -19.97
C LEU A 611 -70.07 -4.84 -19.01
N THR A 612 -70.20 -5.42 -17.82
CA THR A 612 -69.11 -5.51 -16.82
C THR A 612 -68.22 -6.73 -17.02
N ASN A 613 -68.74 -7.80 -17.63
CA ASN A 613 -67.93 -8.91 -18.13
C ASN A 613 -67.29 -8.62 -19.51
N ASP A 614 -67.52 -7.45 -20.13
CA ASP A 614 -66.76 -7.06 -21.32
C ASP A 614 -65.28 -6.83 -20.97
N THR A 615 -64.43 -7.56 -21.68
CA THR A 615 -62.99 -7.38 -21.80
C THR A 615 -62.53 -5.93 -21.70
N VAL A 616 -63.13 -4.97 -22.40
CA VAL A 616 -62.64 -3.58 -22.43
C VAL A 616 -62.88 -2.87 -21.09
N VAL A 617 -63.97 -3.19 -20.39
CA VAL A 617 -64.32 -2.60 -19.09
C VAL A 617 -63.47 -3.22 -17.97
N VAL A 618 -63.26 -4.54 -18.03
CA VAL A 618 -62.35 -5.26 -17.12
C VAL A 618 -60.92 -4.71 -17.27
N ASP A 619 -60.40 -4.67 -18.51
CA ASP A 619 -59.11 -4.05 -18.87
C ASP A 619 -58.95 -2.64 -18.28
N ILE A 620 -59.99 -1.82 -18.38
CA ILE A 620 -59.98 -0.43 -17.90
C ILE A 620 -59.94 -0.34 -16.37
N MET A 621 -60.65 -1.23 -15.66
CA MET A 621 -60.62 -1.29 -14.20
C MET A 621 -59.30 -1.87 -13.67
N GLU A 622 -58.72 -2.86 -14.35
CA GLU A 622 -57.40 -3.40 -14.00
C GLU A 622 -56.28 -2.38 -14.25
N LYS A 623 -56.27 -1.72 -15.42
CA LYS A 623 -55.33 -0.62 -15.73
C LYS A 623 -55.47 0.54 -14.75
N TRP A 624 -56.69 0.86 -14.30
CA TRP A 624 -56.90 1.85 -13.25
C TRP A 624 -56.25 1.44 -11.93
N ASN A 625 -56.54 0.23 -11.43
CA ASN A 625 -55.99 -0.25 -10.17
C ASN A 625 -54.45 -0.30 -10.23
N HIS A 626 -53.87 -0.75 -11.34
CA HIS A 626 -52.42 -0.76 -11.55
C HIS A 626 -51.81 0.65 -11.54
N LEU A 627 -52.41 1.61 -12.28
CA LEU A 627 -51.95 3.01 -12.28
C LEU A 627 -52.11 3.67 -10.90
N GLN A 628 -53.15 3.34 -10.14
CA GLN A 628 -53.28 3.81 -8.75
C GLN A 628 -52.12 3.31 -7.89
N THR A 629 -51.76 2.02 -7.95
CA THR A 629 -50.63 1.46 -7.20
C THR A 629 -49.31 2.12 -7.62
N LEU A 630 -49.02 2.18 -8.93
CA LEU A 630 -47.80 2.79 -9.48
C LEU A 630 -47.65 4.27 -9.07
N ALA A 631 -48.76 4.99 -8.94
CA ALA A 631 -48.75 6.39 -8.47
C ALA A 631 -48.42 6.53 -6.98
N HIS A 632 -48.79 5.57 -6.13
CA HIS A 632 -48.38 5.57 -4.71
C HIS A 632 -46.90 5.17 -4.58
N GLU A 633 -46.46 4.14 -5.31
CA GLU A 633 -45.04 3.72 -5.36
C GLU A 633 -44.13 4.89 -5.78
N LYS A 634 -44.50 5.63 -6.83
CA LYS A 634 -43.75 6.82 -7.27
C LYS A 634 -43.86 8.01 -6.31
N ASP A 635 -44.96 8.15 -5.56
CA ASP A 635 -45.07 9.18 -4.52
C ASP A 635 -44.23 8.86 -3.28
N GLU A 636 -44.03 7.58 -2.92
CA GLU A 636 -43.06 7.22 -1.88
C GLU A 636 -41.61 7.44 -2.36
N HIS A 637 -41.23 6.95 -3.54
CA HIS A 637 -39.90 7.18 -4.10
C HIS A 637 -39.57 8.67 -4.28
N LEU A 638 -40.55 9.52 -4.64
CA LEU A 638 -40.34 10.96 -4.70
C LEU A 638 -40.11 11.59 -3.31
N LYS A 639 -40.67 11.03 -2.23
CA LYS A 639 -40.36 11.47 -0.85
C LYS A 639 -38.96 11.03 -0.44
N GLU A 640 -38.57 9.80 -0.75
CA GLU A 640 -37.22 9.27 -0.51
C GLU A 640 -36.17 10.14 -1.20
N ASN A 641 -36.34 10.40 -2.50
CA ASN A 641 -35.49 11.30 -3.29
C ASN A 641 -35.46 12.73 -2.71
N ARG A 642 -36.60 13.26 -2.24
CA ARG A 642 -36.69 14.57 -1.57
C ARG A 642 -35.96 14.61 -0.21
N ILE A 643 -35.69 13.47 0.42
CA ILE A 643 -34.93 13.36 1.67
C ILE A 643 -33.43 13.23 1.38
N THR A 644 -33.04 12.32 0.48
CA THR A 644 -31.63 12.10 0.11
C THR A 644 -31.01 13.36 -0.50
N TRP A 645 -31.72 14.07 -1.37
CA TRP A 645 -31.27 15.34 -1.94
C TRP A 645 -31.03 16.43 -0.90
N LYS A 646 -31.91 16.55 0.12
CA LYS A 646 -31.74 17.50 1.23
C LYS A 646 -30.56 17.12 2.14
N GLN A 647 -30.35 15.83 2.36
CA GLN A 647 -29.19 15.35 3.11
C GLN A 647 -27.89 15.69 2.36
N PHE A 648 -27.82 15.36 1.07
CA PHE A 648 -26.68 15.66 0.21
C PHE A 648 -26.33 17.16 0.21
N LYS A 649 -27.31 18.06 -0.03
CA LYS A 649 -27.06 19.51 0.00
C LYS A 649 -26.49 19.99 1.34
N ARG A 650 -27.04 19.52 2.47
CA ARG A 650 -26.54 19.88 3.81
C ARG A 650 -25.09 19.43 4.00
N GLN A 651 -24.74 18.22 3.58
CA GLN A 651 -23.36 17.72 3.70
C GLN A 651 -22.40 18.49 2.79
N LEU A 652 -22.83 18.87 1.58
CA LEU A 652 -22.06 19.70 0.66
C LEU A 652 -21.75 21.09 1.27
N GLU A 653 -22.74 21.74 1.87
CA GLU A 653 -22.58 23.03 2.58
C GLU A 653 -21.67 22.92 3.82
N GLU A 654 -21.73 21.79 4.54
CA GLU A 654 -20.87 21.49 5.69
C GLU A 654 -19.41 21.27 5.26
N LEU A 655 -19.19 20.59 4.13
CA LEU A 655 -17.86 20.40 3.52
C LEU A 655 -17.26 21.70 2.98
N GLU A 656 -18.06 22.57 2.35
CA GLU A 656 -17.60 23.90 1.90
C GLU A 656 -17.18 24.77 3.10
N GLN A 657 -17.98 24.81 4.17
CA GLN A 657 -17.62 25.50 5.41
C GLN A 657 -16.34 24.93 6.03
N ALA A 658 -16.24 23.60 6.14
CA ALA A 658 -15.06 22.93 6.65
C ALA A 658 -13.79 23.27 5.85
N ALA A 659 -13.85 23.25 4.52
CA ALA A 659 -12.72 23.61 3.67
C ALA A 659 -12.20 25.03 3.97
N THR A 660 -13.10 26.01 4.11
CA THR A 660 -12.72 27.39 4.47
C THR A 660 -12.17 27.52 5.90
N HIS A 661 -12.45 26.58 6.80
CA HIS A 661 -11.87 26.59 8.14
C HIS A 661 -10.37 26.24 8.07
N PHE A 662 -10.00 25.12 7.45
CA PHE A 662 -8.60 24.66 7.39
C PHE A 662 -7.67 25.53 6.54
N THR A 663 -8.20 26.33 5.61
CA THR A 663 -7.41 27.36 4.92
C THR A 663 -7.09 28.58 5.78
N ASN A 664 -7.86 28.81 6.86
CA ASN A 664 -7.76 30.00 7.71
C ASN A 664 -7.13 29.73 9.10
N VAL A 665 -6.73 28.49 9.41
CA VAL A 665 -6.02 28.18 10.68
C VAL A 665 -4.54 28.56 10.57
N ASP A 666 -4.27 29.86 10.68
CA ASP A 666 -2.94 30.44 10.83
C ASP A 666 -2.88 31.19 12.18
N THR A 667 -3.12 30.46 13.28
CA THR A 667 -3.22 31.01 14.64
C THR A 667 -2.28 30.31 15.63
N LEU A 668 -1.44 31.11 16.29
CA LEU A 668 -0.46 30.72 17.32
C LEU A 668 0.61 29.69 16.88
N LEU A 669 1.70 30.19 16.29
CA LEU A 669 2.95 29.44 16.07
C LEU A 669 3.38 28.65 17.32
N PRO A 670 3.33 27.30 17.30
CA PRO A 670 3.65 26.50 18.49
C PRO A 670 5.14 26.58 18.83
N ARG A 671 5.45 26.82 20.11
CA ARG A 671 6.83 27.10 20.56
C ARG A 671 7.68 25.85 20.79
N THR A 672 7.06 24.69 21.02
CA THR A 672 7.74 23.40 21.21
C THR A 672 7.17 22.32 20.30
N VAL A 673 7.98 21.32 19.98
CA VAL A 673 7.61 20.18 19.12
C VAL A 673 6.43 19.43 19.71
N TYR A 674 6.37 19.26 21.04
CA TYR A 674 5.23 18.67 21.73
C TYR A 674 3.96 19.50 21.54
N SER A 675 4.01 20.83 21.74
CA SER A 675 2.84 21.70 21.51
C SER A 675 2.35 21.70 20.06
N LYS A 676 3.27 21.56 19.08
CA LYS A 676 2.91 21.40 17.67
C LYS A 676 2.31 20.03 17.39
N ALA A 677 2.79 18.97 18.05
CA ALA A 677 2.28 17.61 17.91
C ALA A 677 0.87 17.41 18.50
N ASP A 678 0.56 18.06 19.63
CA ASP A 678 -0.77 18.03 20.22
C ASP A 678 -1.78 18.80 19.34
N ALA A 679 -1.47 20.03 18.93
CA ALA A 679 -2.33 20.80 18.02
C ALA A 679 -2.58 20.08 16.68
N HIS A 680 -1.56 19.40 16.15
CA HIS A 680 -1.69 18.57 14.94
C HIS A 680 -2.55 17.32 15.15
N ARG A 681 -2.60 16.75 16.36
CA ARG A 681 -3.48 15.61 16.67
C ARG A 681 -4.96 16.01 16.55
N ASP A 682 -5.32 17.16 17.12
CA ASP A 682 -6.67 17.70 17.08
C ASP A 682 -7.08 18.07 15.63
N GLN A 683 -6.13 18.62 14.85
CA GLN A 683 -6.30 18.89 13.41
C GLN A 683 -6.55 17.62 12.60
N VAL A 684 -5.80 16.53 12.87
CA VAL A 684 -5.97 15.24 12.20
C VAL A 684 -7.31 14.60 12.53
N GLN A 685 -7.75 14.61 13.80
CA GLN A 685 -9.06 14.04 14.17
C GLN A 685 -10.21 14.67 13.37
N ARG A 686 -10.26 16.01 13.31
CA ARG A 686 -11.28 16.73 12.52
C ARG A 686 -11.18 16.41 11.03
N LEU A 687 -9.97 16.24 10.50
CA LEU A 687 -9.78 15.85 9.09
C LEU A 687 -10.31 14.43 8.81
N ASP A 688 -10.18 13.47 9.72
CA ASP A 688 -10.76 12.12 9.54
C ASP A 688 -12.30 12.10 9.69
N GLU A 689 -12.86 12.93 10.58
CA GLU A 689 -14.32 13.19 10.66
C GLU A 689 -14.86 13.72 9.32
N ILE A 690 -14.21 14.74 8.76
CA ILE A 690 -14.58 15.36 7.48
C ILE A 690 -14.31 14.45 6.27
N LYS A 691 -13.26 13.64 6.30
CA LYS A 691 -13.01 12.60 5.29
C LYS A 691 -14.15 11.59 5.21
N SER A 692 -14.71 11.23 6.36
CA SER A 692 -15.88 10.34 6.47
C SER A 692 -17.14 11.02 5.90
N LEU A 693 -17.34 12.31 6.19
CA LEU A 693 -18.41 13.13 5.60
C LEU A 693 -18.30 13.25 4.07
N LEU A 694 -17.08 13.49 3.55
CA LEU A 694 -16.80 13.59 2.12
C LEU A 694 -17.11 12.27 1.39
N GLN A 695 -16.71 11.13 1.96
CA GLN A 695 -17.01 9.81 1.41
C GLN A 695 -18.53 9.57 1.31
N LEU A 696 -19.28 9.84 2.38
CA LEU A 696 -20.75 9.72 2.38
C LEU A 696 -21.42 10.68 1.38
N THR A 697 -20.84 11.86 1.16
CA THR A 697 -21.36 12.84 0.19
C THR A 697 -21.11 12.40 -1.25
N ILE A 698 -19.99 11.73 -1.52
CA ILE A 698 -19.70 11.10 -2.82
C ILE A 698 -20.64 9.90 -3.06
N GLU A 699 -20.85 9.05 -2.05
CA GLU A 699 -21.78 7.91 -2.16
C GLU A 699 -23.24 8.33 -2.40
N LEU A 700 -23.67 9.47 -1.83
CA LEU A 700 -24.94 10.09 -2.20
C LEU A 700 -24.90 10.72 -3.60
N ALA A 701 -23.77 11.29 -4.02
CA ALA A 701 -23.65 11.86 -5.36
C ALA A 701 -23.80 10.80 -6.45
N ASP A 702 -23.17 9.64 -6.28
CA ASP A 702 -23.29 8.50 -7.19
C ASP A 702 -24.74 7.97 -7.28
N GLN A 703 -25.54 8.12 -6.22
CA GLN A 703 -26.98 7.76 -6.19
C GLN A 703 -27.90 8.85 -6.78
N LEU A 704 -27.43 10.10 -6.84
CA LEU A 704 -28.21 11.28 -7.25
C LEU A 704 -27.84 11.79 -8.67
N GLY A 705 -26.87 11.17 -9.32
CA GLY A 705 -26.27 11.64 -10.56
C GLY A 705 -27.09 11.36 -11.82
N ASP A 706 -27.15 12.36 -12.71
CA ASP A 706 -27.83 12.29 -14.00
C ASP A 706 -27.02 13.08 -15.07
N SER A 707 -27.30 12.84 -16.34
CA SER A 707 -26.59 13.38 -17.51
C SER A 707 -26.85 14.87 -17.79
N THR A 708 -27.34 15.63 -16.83
CA THR A 708 -27.88 16.99 -17.04
C THR A 708 -26.88 18.11 -16.73
N SER A 709 -27.08 19.26 -17.39
CA SER A 709 -26.22 20.44 -17.28
C SER A 709 -26.15 21.03 -15.87
N GLU A 710 -27.16 20.78 -15.04
CA GLU A 710 -27.27 21.29 -13.68
C GLU A 710 -26.61 20.35 -12.68
N TRP A 711 -26.75 19.02 -12.87
CA TRP A 711 -25.92 18.04 -12.17
C TRP A 711 -24.43 18.31 -12.39
N LEU A 712 -24.01 18.59 -13.63
CA LEU A 712 -22.63 18.95 -13.98
C LEU A 712 -22.10 20.22 -13.28
N LEU A 713 -22.94 21.07 -12.68
CA LEU A 713 -22.51 22.18 -11.84
C LEU A 713 -22.29 21.76 -10.38
N VAL A 714 -23.11 20.84 -9.88
CA VAL A 714 -23.00 20.23 -8.55
C VAL A 714 -21.78 19.32 -8.46
N ASP A 715 -21.60 18.45 -9.46
CA ASP A 715 -20.43 17.59 -9.64
C ASP A 715 -19.12 18.39 -9.62
N ARG A 716 -19.04 19.50 -10.38
CA ARG A 716 -17.88 20.40 -10.36
C ARG A 716 -17.60 21.04 -8.99
N ARG A 717 -18.62 21.35 -8.19
CA ARG A 717 -18.43 21.82 -6.81
C ARG A 717 -17.85 20.70 -5.94
N LEU A 718 -18.44 19.51 -5.99
CA LEU A 718 -17.96 18.34 -5.23
C LEU A 718 -16.52 17.96 -5.60
N GLN A 719 -16.17 17.97 -6.89
CA GLN A 719 -14.80 17.72 -7.35
C GLN A 719 -13.83 18.82 -6.89
N SER A 720 -14.22 20.11 -6.91
CA SER A 720 -13.39 21.20 -6.38
C SER A 720 -13.17 21.09 -4.86
N ILE A 721 -14.20 20.67 -4.11
CA ILE A 721 -14.13 20.40 -2.67
C ILE A 721 -13.18 19.22 -2.39
N LYS A 722 -13.31 18.15 -3.16
CA LYS A 722 -12.45 16.96 -3.09
C LYS A 722 -10.99 17.28 -3.36
N GLU A 723 -10.67 18.02 -4.43
CA GLU A 723 -9.31 18.49 -4.73
C GLU A 723 -8.74 19.36 -3.59
N GLY A 724 -9.56 20.23 -3.00
CA GLY A 724 -9.21 21.01 -1.81
C GLY A 724 -8.87 20.14 -0.60
N PHE A 725 -9.67 19.11 -0.32
CA PHE A 725 -9.40 18.18 0.77
C PHE A 725 -8.21 17.24 0.50
N GLU A 726 -8.01 16.77 -0.74
CA GLU A 726 -6.81 16.02 -1.13
C GLU A 726 -5.53 16.84 -0.86
N PHE A 727 -5.54 18.15 -1.15
CA PHE A 727 -4.45 19.05 -0.79
C PHE A 727 -4.28 19.19 0.74
N LEU A 728 -5.37 19.35 1.51
CA LEU A 728 -5.31 19.44 2.97
C LEU A 728 -4.80 18.14 3.62
N PHE A 729 -5.23 16.97 3.14
CA PHE A 729 -4.70 15.68 3.58
C PHE A 729 -3.22 15.53 3.22
N ALA A 730 -2.78 15.98 2.03
CA ALA A 730 -1.37 15.98 1.67
C ALA A 730 -0.53 16.91 2.57
N ARG A 731 -1.04 18.10 2.89
CA ARG A 731 -0.40 19.06 3.82
C ARG A 731 -0.28 18.47 5.22
N SER A 732 -1.36 17.94 5.77
CA SER A 732 -1.38 17.29 7.08
C SER A 732 -0.46 16.06 7.16
N ASN A 733 -0.42 15.23 6.12
CA ASN A 733 0.52 14.10 6.06
C ASN A 733 2.00 14.53 6.00
N ARG A 734 2.28 15.70 5.41
CA ARG A 734 3.63 16.29 5.44
C ARG A 734 3.97 16.84 6.83
N GLU A 735 3.08 17.63 7.42
CA GLU A 735 3.20 18.16 8.78
C GLU A 735 3.45 17.02 9.79
N HIS A 736 2.75 15.88 9.65
CA HIS A 736 2.94 14.69 10.47
C HIS A 736 4.34 14.07 10.36
N ARG A 737 4.91 13.98 9.14
CA ARG A 737 6.25 13.42 8.91
C ARG A 737 7.34 14.32 9.50
N GLU A 738 7.22 15.63 9.29
CA GLU A 738 8.12 16.62 9.87
C GLU A 738 8.05 16.59 11.41
N LEU A 739 6.85 16.52 11.99
CA LEU A 739 6.64 16.37 13.42
C LEU A 739 7.24 15.08 13.99
N LYS A 740 7.03 13.94 13.33
CA LYS A 740 7.59 12.64 13.77
C LYS A 740 9.12 12.66 13.80
N THR A 741 9.76 13.28 12.80
CA THR A 741 11.21 13.48 12.78
C THR A 741 11.68 14.36 13.92
N ASN A 742 11.01 15.49 14.17
CA ASN A 742 11.37 16.43 15.22
C ASN A 742 11.17 15.85 16.63
N LEU A 743 10.11 15.06 16.84
CA LEU A 743 9.86 14.34 18.10
C LEU A 743 10.97 13.32 18.38
N PHE A 744 11.36 12.54 17.36
CA PHE A 744 12.46 11.59 17.49
C PHE A 744 13.79 12.28 17.82
N GLN A 745 14.11 13.38 17.13
CA GLN A 745 15.31 14.18 17.41
C GLN A 745 15.31 14.75 18.83
N ALA A 746 14.17 15.25 19.32
CA ALA A 746 14.03 15.83 20.66
C ALA A 746 14.20 14.78 21.78
N GLU A 747 13.63 13.58 21.61
CA GLU A 747 13.75 12.50 22.59
C GLU A 747 15.16 11.87 22.59
N ASP A 748 15.79 11.71 21.42
CA ASP A 748 17.19 11.23 21.33
C ASP A 748 18.20 12.27 21.87
N ILE A 749 17.95 13.57 21.67
CA ILE A 749 18.72 14.64 22.35
C ILE A 749 18.59 14.52 23.87
N LYS A 750 17.37 14.37 24.38
CA LYS A 750 17.09 14.21 25.82
C LYS A 750 17.77 12.95 26.39
N HIS A 751 17.78 11.82 25.67
CA HIS A 751 18.52 10.64 26.06
C HIS A 751 20.04 10.88 26.09
N ALA A 752 20.60 11.51 25.06
CA ALA A 752 22.03 11.86 25.03
C ALA A 752 22.42 12.79 26.20
N MET A 753 21.57 13.77 26.56
CA MET A 753 21.78 14.66 27.70
C MET A 753 21.73 13.94 29.05
N LEU A 754 20.85 12.93 29.20
CA LEU A 754 20.80 12.09 30.41
C LEU A 754 22.06 11.19 30.52
N GLU A 755 22.50 10.61 29.41
CA GLU A 755 23.72 9.79 29.39
C GLU A 755 24.98 10.63 29.69
N ILE A 756 25.08 11.84 29.10
CA ILE A 756 26.17 12.78 29.39
C ILE A 756 26.19 13.20 30.87
N ASN A 757 25.04 13.49 31.47
CA ASN A 757 24.97 13.77 32.91
C ASN A 757 25.47 12.58 33.74
N SER A 758 25.04 11.35 33.41
CA SER A 758 25.48 10.14 34.11
C SER A 758 26.98 9.87 33.94
N GLN A 759 27.55 10.20 32.78
CA GLN A 759 29.02 10.16 32.56
C GLN A 759 29.74 11.21 33.41
N LEU A 760 29.20 12.44 33.52
CA LEU A 760 29.75 13.46 34.41
C LEU A 760 29.65 13.05 35.89
N ASP A 761 28.53 12.45 36.33
CA ASP A 761 28.38 11.88 37.68
C ASP A 761 29.46 10.84 37.98
N HIS A 762 29.72 9.94 37.01
CA HIS A 762 30.73 8.90 37.16
C HIS A 762 32.15 9.46 37.19
N LEU A 763 32.49 10.40 36.29
CA LEU A 763 33.82 11.00 36.20
C LEU A 763 34.13 11.91 37.40
N GLU A 764 33.13 12.60 37.96
CA GLU A 764 33.24 13.36 39.22
C GLU A 764 33.44 12.41 40.42
N THR A 765 32.67 11.31 40.49
CA THR A 765 32.86 10.26 41.50
C THR A 765 34.25 9.61 41.43
N LEU A 766 34.74 9.31 40.22
CA LEU A 766 36.09 8.79 40.01
C LEU A 766 37.16 9.81 40.42
N THR A 767 36.97 11.09 40.11
CA THR A 767 37.87 12.18 40.51
C THR A 767 37.99 12.23 42.03
N HIS A 768 36.88 12.27 42.76
CA HIS A 768 36.87 12.24 44.22
C HIS A 768 37.46 10.94 44.81
N SER A 769 37.29 9.78 44.14
CA SER A 769 37.90 8.51 44.60
C SER A 769 39.44 8.47 44.53
N LEU A 770 40.05 9.45 43.85
CA LEU A 770 41.51 9.63 43.75
C LEU A 770 42.04 10.75 44.65
N GLU A 771 41.16 11.47 45.34
CA GLU A 771 41.52 12.50 46.32
C GLU A 771 41.79 11.88 47.71
N PRO A 772 42.73 12.42 48.50
CA PRO A 772 43.71 13.43 48.13
C PRO A 772 44.93 12.84 47.39
N VAL A 773 45.57 13.67 46.57
CA VAL A 773 46.99 13.51 46.23
C VAL A 773 47.80 14.03 47.42
N ASP A 774 48.33 13.11 48.23
CA ASP A 774 49.18 13.44 49.38
C ASP A 774 50.64 13.63 48.93
N GLU A 775 51.19 14.81 49.22
CA GLU A 775 52.58 15.19 48.94
C GLU A 775 53.60 14.38 49.78
N ARG A 776 53.13 13.62 50.78
CA ARG A 776 53.94 12.72 51.62
C ARG A 776 53.90 11.25 51.17
N GLU A 777 53.12 10.91 50.14
CA GLU A 777 52.99 9.54 49.62
C GLU A 777 54.30 9.05 48.99
N SER A 778 55.13 8.38 49.80
CA SER A 778 56.49 7.94 49.42
C SER A 778 56.52 6.83 48.36
N ASN A 779 55.37 6.27 47.99
CA ASN A 779 55.26 5.19 47.01
C ASN A 779 55.01 5.75 45.60
N LEU A 780 56.10 5.94 44.85
CA LEU A 780 56.09 6.40 43.46
C LEU A 780 55.18 5.54 42.54
N GLY A 781 55.00 4.25 42.85
CA GLY A 781 54.09 3.37 42.10
C GLY A 781 52.61 3.74 42.27
N ILE A 782 52.20 4.17 43.46
CA ILE A 782 50.84 4.68 43.72
C ILE A 782 50.64 6.01 42.98
N ASN A 783 51.61 6.92 43.03
CA ASN A 783 51.52 8.21 42.35
C ASN A 783 51.52 8.09 40.81
N ARG A 784 52.33 7.20 40.22
CA ARG A 784 52.24 6.86 38.78
C ARG A 784 50.87 6.25 38.43
N THR A 785 50.30 5.42 39.30
CA THR A 785 48.95 4.85 39.11
C THR A 785 47.85 5.92 39.19
N LYS A 786 47.94 6.87 40.14
CA LYS A 786 47.05 8.04 40.23
C LYS A 786 47.16 8.91 38.96
N LEU A 787 48.38 9.18 38.49
CA LEU A 787 48.63 9.97 37.26
C LEU A 787 47.95 9.35 36.04
N HIS A 788 48.20 8.06 35.75
CA HIS A 788 47.59 7.39 34.60
C HIS A 788 46.05 7.35 34.67
N ARG A 789 45.46 7.29 35.87
CA ARG A 789 44.00 7.39 36.04
C ARG A 789 43.49 8.80 35.77
N PHE A 790 44.15 9.84 36.27
CA PHE A 790 43.76 11.24 36.00
C PHE A 790 43.90 11.61 34.52
N ILE A 791 44.94 11.11 33.81
CA ILE A 791 45.06 11.29 32.35
C ILE A 791 43.86 10.65 31.64
N ARG A 792 43.48 9.42 32.01
CA ARG A 792 42.31 8.76 31.41
C ARG A 792 41.01 9.52 31.67
N ILE A 793 40.76 10.00 32.88
CA ILE A 793 39.56 10.79 33.20
C ILE A 793 39.55 12.13 32.44
N HIS A 794 40.72 12.74 32.21
CA HIS A 794 40.85 13.93 31.35
C HIS A 794 40.44 13.62 29.90
N ASP A 795 40.91 12.51 29.33
CA ASP A 795 40.61 12.12 27.96
C ASP A 795 39.13 11.73 27.80
N ASP A 796 38.57 11.01 28.76
CA ASP A 796 37.13 10.71 28.84
C ASP A 796 36.28 12.01 28.91
N LEU A 797 36.77 13.08 29.58
CA LEU A 797 36.12 14.40 29.62
C LEU A 797 36.25 15.20 28.31
N GLU A 798 37.23 14.94 27.45
CA GLU A 798 37.23 15.51 26.09
C GLU A 798 36.23 14.79 25.18
N ILE A 799 36.03 13.48 25.36
CA ILE A 799 34.95 12.75 24.67
C ILE A 799 33.59 13.33 25.05
N VAL A 800 33.32 13.58 26.34
CA VAL A 800 32.06 14.21 26.79
C VAL A 800 31.89 15.63 26.25
N ASN A 801 32.97 16.40 26.10
CA ASN A 801 32.96 17.75 25.54
C ASN A 801 32.49 17.77 24.07
N GLU A 802 33.05 16.89 23.23
CA GLU A 802 32.62 16.74 21.83
C GLU A 802 31.16 16.25 21.73
N ARG A 803 30.71 15.38 22.65
CA ARG A 803 29.30 14.95 22.72
C ARG A 803 28.35 16.11 23.03
N LEU A 804 28.71 17.02 23.94
CA LEU A 804 27.91 18.22 24.24
C LEU A 804 27.78 19.14 23.02
N ILE A 805 28.87 19.33 22.25
CA ILE A 805 28.85 20.11 21.00
C ILE A 805 27.90 19.47 19.98
N ASN A 806 27.98 18.14 19.80
CA ASN A 806 27.09 17.40 18.90
C ASN A 806 25.61 17.56 19.27
N VAL A 807 25.27 17.46 20.57
CA VAL A 807 23.90 17.69 21.06
C VAL A 807 23.44 19.13 20.83
N ASN A 808 24.33 20.12 21.02
CA ASN A 808 24.03 21.53 20.72
C ASN A 808 23.66 21.73 19.24
N ASP A 809 24.51 21.25 18.33
CA ASP A 809 24.27 21.42 16.88
C ASP A 809 23.02 20.67 16.40
N ARG A 810 22.73 19.49 16.95
CA ARG A 810 21.48 18.78 16.70
C ARG A 810 20.25 19.55 17.21
N SER A 811 20.34 20.23 18.34
CA SER A 811 19.21 20.98 18.92
C SER A 811 18.72 22.12 18.02
N LYS A 812 19.60 22.70 17.20
CA LYS A 812 19.31 23.77 16.24
C LYS A 812 18.29 23.38 15.15
N CYS A 813 17.99 22.09 15.00
CA CYS A 813 16.93 21.58 14.10
C CYS A 813 15.52 21.58 14.73
N LEU A 814 15.40 21.78 16.06
CA LEU A 814 14.13 21.79 16.78
C LEU A 814 13.46 23.18 16.78
N LEU A 815 12.26 23.29 17.35
CA LEU A 815 11.56 24.57 17.54
C LEU A 815 12.24 25.43 18.62
N SER A 816 12.10 26.75 18.51
CA SER A 816 12.86 27.73 19.30
C SER A 816 12.65 27.66 20.82
N GLY A 817 11.49 27.16 21.29
CA GLY A 817 11.26 26.91 22.72
C GLY A 817 12.01 25.69 23.24
N ASP A 818 12.17 24.63 22.42
CA ASP A 818 12.98 23.46 22.79
C ASP A 818 14.48 23.80 22.71
N GLN A 819 14.90 24.53 21.69
CA GLN A 819 16.26 25.08 21.58
C GLN A 819 16.66 25.85 22.85
N LEU A 820 15.80 26.78 23.29
CA LEU A 820 16.06 27.60 24.47
C LEU A 820 16.17 26.76 25.76
N ARG A 821 15.37 25.71 25.92
CA ARG A 821 15.49 24.79 27.06
C ARG A 821 16.81 24.02 27.01
N ILE A 822 17.08 23.37 25.87
CA ILE A 822 18.26 22.53 25.67
C ILE A 822 19.56 23.35 25.84
N ALA A 823 19.60 24.60 25.35
CA ALA A 823 20.75 25.49 25.53
C ALA A 823 21.04 25.81 27.02
N ASN A 824 20.01 26.01 27.85
CA ASN A 824 20.18 26.23 29.29
C ASN A 824 20.73 24.97 30.00
N ASP A 825 20.20 23.79 29.65
CA ASP A 825 20.64 22.52 30.23
C ASP A 825 22.08 22.15 29.79
N LEU A 826 22.42 22.38 28.51
CA LEU A 826 23.77 22.22 27.95
C LEU A 826 24.78 23.15 28.61
N LYS A 827 24.40 24.40 28.90
CA LYS A 827 25.25 25.33 29.64
C LYS A 827 25.58 24.80 31.03
N LEU A 828 24.60 24.29 31.78
CA LEU A 828 24.82 23.73 33.11
C LEU A 828 25.77 22.51 33.08
N MET A 829 25.63 21.63 32.09
CA MET A 829 26.55 20.49 31.88
C MET A 829 27.96 20.96 31.49
N LEU A 830 28.08 21.99 30.65
CA LEU A 830 29.37 22.55 30.25
C LEU A 830 30.09 23.23 31.42
N ASP A 831 29.38 23.99 32.24
CA ASP A 831 29.93 24.63 33.44
C ASP A 831 30.41 23.57 34.46
N ARG A 832 29.67 22.46 34.62
CA ARG A 832 30.10 21.29 35.43
C ARG A 832 31.35 20.61 34.85
N LEU A 833 31.37 20.29 33.56
CA LEU A 833 32.51 19.68 32.88
C LEU A 833 33.78 20.51 33.03
N ASN A 834 33.68 21.83 32.90
CA ASN A 834 34.79 22.76 33.10
C ASN A 834 35.31 22.78 34.55
N SER A 835 34.43 22.58 35.54
CA SER A 835 34.83 22.41 36.95
C SER A 835 35.68 21.15 37.14
N ILE A 836 35.22 19.99 36.66
CA ILE A 836 35.92 18.71 36.81
C ILE A 836 37.27 18.74 36.07
N LYS A 837 37.31 19.24 34.82
CA LYS A 837 38.57 19.43 34.07
C LYS A 837 39.57 20.32 34.81
N ARG A 838 39.12 21.39 35.47
CA ARG A 838 39.97 22.28 36.28
C ARG A 838 40.57 21.56 37.49
N ILE A 839 39.79 20.73 38.18
CA ILE A 839 40.24 19.94 39.34
C ILE A 839 41.31 18.93 38.90
N ILE A 840 41.04 18.14 37.85
CA ILE A 840 41.97 17.13 37.34
C ILE A 840 43.29 17.77 36.87
N ARG A 841 43.23 18.90 36.16
CA ARG A 841 44.43 19.64 35.73
C ARG A 841 45.31 20.02 36.92
N ILE A 842 44.73 20.47 38.03
CA ILE A 842 45.49 20.80 39.25
C ILE A 842 46.17 19.56 39.86
N TYR A 843 45.53 18.38 39.78
CA TYR A 843 46.14 17.14 40.25
C TYR A 843 47.22 16.58 39.31
N LEU A 844 47.05 16.69 37.99
CA LEU A 844 48.10 16.36 37.00
C LEU A 844 49.33 17.23 37.21
N GLU A 845 49.17 18.56 37.25
CA GLU A 845 50.26 19.53 37.48
C GLU A 845 50.94 19.36 38.87
N ARG A 846 50.35 18.62 39.81
CA ARG A 846 50.97 18.25 41.10
C ARG A 846 51.71 16.92 41.02
N LEU A 847 51.08 15.88 40.45
CA LEU A 847 51.67 14.55 40.31
C LEU A 847 52.92 14.57 39.42
N GLU A 848 52.89 15.35 38.32
CA GLU A 848 54.06 15.58 37.47
C GLU A 848 55.25 16.14 38.27
N LYS A 849 55.01 17.14 39.13
CA LYS A 849 56.05 17.75 39.97
C LYS A 849 56.58 16.80 41.03
N LEU A 850 55.71 16.00 41.67
CA LEU A 850 56.10 15.01 42.68
C LEU A 850 56.93 13.86 42.07
N LEU A 851 56.69 13.48 40.83
CA LEU A 851 57.47 12.45 40.13
C LEU A 851 58.81 13.03 39.60
N ALA A 852 58.77 14.19 38.95
CA ALA A 852 59.96 14.87 38.44
C ALA A 852 60.97 15.30 39.53
N ALA A 853 60.52 15.44 40.78
CA ALA A 853 61.40 15.72 41.93
C ALA A 853 62.16 14.47 42.44
N ASN A 854 61.78 13.26 42.03
CA ASN A 854 62.33 12.00 42.55
C ASN A 854 63.08 11.16 41.49
N ASP A 855 62.70 11.25 40.21
CA ASP A 855 63.33 10.49 39.12
C ASP A 855 64.54 11.23 38.50
N LEU A 856 65.75 10.99 39.00
CA LEU A 856 66.99 11.36 38.30
C LEU A 856 67.28 10.35 37.17
N HIS A 857 67.04 10.79 35.93
CA HIS A 857 67.36 10.06 34.68
C HIS A 857 66.61 8.72 34.45
N GLU A 858 65.43 8.78 33.84
CA GLU A 858 65.16 7.94 32.65
C GLU A 858 64.05 8.52 31.73
N SER A 859 63.95 7.98 30.51
CA SER A 859 63.40 8.67 29.33
C SER A 859 61.87 8.79 29.25
N PHE A 860 61.32 9.96 29.58
CA PHE A 860 59.93 10.35 29.22
C PHE A 860 59.85 11.10 27.88
N SER A 861 60.40 10.53 26.82
CA SER A 861 60.43 11.11 25.46
C SER A 861 59.35 10.57 24.51
N SER A 862 58.29 9.95 25.04
CA SER A 862 57.22 9.30 24.24
C SER A 862 55.80 9.72 24.60
N ILE A 863 55.62 10.81 25.36
CA ILE A 863 54.31 11.47 25.49
C ILE A 863 54.42 12.85 24.84
N ASN A 864 54.08 12.91 23.55
CA ASN A 864 53.80 14.17 22.87
C ASN A 864 52.49 14.75 23.41
N HIS A 865 52.53 15.30 24.62
CA HIS A 865 51.58 16.33 24.99
C HIS A 865 51.72 17.45 23.97
N SER A 866 50.75 17.56 23.06
CA SER A 866 50.49 18.84 22.42
C SER A 866 50.41 19.88 23.54
N PRO A 867 51.12 21.02 23.43
CA PRO A 867 51.09 22.02 24.49
C PRO A 867 49.64 22.36 24.78
N ILE A 868 49.27 22.52 26.05
CA ILE A 868 47.89 22.78 26.50
C ILE A 868 47.40 24.06 25.83
N ARG A 869 46.85 23.92 24.62
CA ARG A 869 46.27 25.00 23.84
C ARG A 869 45.08 25.46 24.64
N THR A 870 45.11 26.72 25.04
CA THR A 870 43.96 27.43 25.57
C THR A 870 42.86 27.42 24.50
N SER A 871 41.96 26.45 24.59
CA SER A 871 40.83 26.22 23.67
C SER A 871 39.72 27.26 23.83
N ASN A 872 40.08 28.45 24.28
CA ASN A 872 39.30 29.69 24.25
C ASN A 872 38.72 29.98 22.85
N GLY A 873 39.34 29.47 21.78
CA GLY A 873 38.81 29.53 20.41
C GLY A 873 37.59 28.64 20.14
N ASN A 874 37.38 27.56 20.90
CA ASN A 874 36.20 26.69 20.78
C ASN A 874 35.10 27.06 21.79
N LEU A 875 35.46 27.65 22.94
CA LEU A 875 34.52 28.02 24.01
C LEU A 875 33.41 29.01 23.59
N GLN A 876 33.53 29.70 22.45
CA GLN A 876 32.46 30.56 21.93
C GLN A 876 31.32 29.83 21.19
N ARG A 877 31.52 28.60 20.67
CA ARG A 877 30.52 27.90 19.82
C ARG A 877 29.31 27.30 20.55
N VAL A 878 29.30 27.36 21.88
CA VAL A 878 28.15 26.97 22.73
C VAL A 878 27.49 28.19 23.38
N TYR A 879 28.11 29.37 23.25
CA TYR A 879 27.61 30.66 23.74
C TYR A 879 27.18 31.62 22.61
N GLN A 880 27.14 31.12 21.36
CA GLN A 880 26.64 31.76 20.14
C GLN A 880 25.68 30.80 19.41
#